data_AF-A0A2V8IQG0-F1
#
_entry.id   AF-A0A2V8IQG0-F1
#
_cell.length_a   1.000
_cell.length_b   1.000
_cell.length_c   1.000
_cell.angle_alpha   90.00
_cell.angle_beta   90.00
_cell.angle_gamma   90.00
#
_symmetry.space_group_name_H-M   'P 1'
#
loop_
_entity.id
_entity.type
_entity.pdbx_description
1 polymer ?
#
loop_
_entity_poly.entity_id
_entity_poly.type
_entity_poly.pdbx_seq_one_letter_code
_entity_poly.pdbx_strand_id
1 'polypeptide(L)'
;MLDKLCRLAFGVLLLLLSANAHAGVRRVWAVNDGEKVERDARDHPASARNSAWDGRVVHLSGARNEIIAFQVIVEADARGVQRLSLRLPELVSSRDRIVYRPPAADPTDYVDRPIEIFTVHYMHVAMPSNASWVYERGSAAAPGDPTGWKPVQLVPENARAGRGGLPIAINANENQAIWIEIDIDRSRQPGVYHGTIEIEADGSRRMLPVELEVFTFALPDDNSMHAMLFYTSDQPELYHGRNLDAAYHRLAHRHRVELVDAYNEQTIPKVWGRFSGADFTAAHGYQGPGEGVGNVLAPRTFYGAGRDFEDRSSAWARSDAWMTLLHDKLPRAITFLYMPDEPRQAEYAHILKLADNIHSNPGPGRALPIFVTHSYVEALDPAIDIWCSGPKGFRLDRVATERARGREYWFYNGGRPEGGAITIDAPATDPRATIWMAFKHDVRVYFYWHSVHWRHNSQKQGERNQNVWAESITFDNRKQPYKPIDDQGYIHGDGVLIYPGEDQLHPEEDRGVPGPIATIQLANFRRGLEDHQYLTLARKLGLGDVVDDAIRSIVPRVFSDAGERVSFPETGDPYEAARVKLAHAIEGAAQRSQTPRVSVPVLFDTPEADKILSTMEIFPPDNPWNEDISNRPVDPNSAAIIGSIGADAPLGYNLDMNFVIVPPDQPRVPVKITEYPAESDPGPFPIPPNAPIENWPLSRNEDRGALPKPGVTLEQFQREGTGDRHLILVDPGNGRLQEFWQARRTDAGWEASQASTFDLTSNHLRPERWTSADAAGLPIFPAIVRYDEVAQGMVKHAMRVTVRRTRQEYVYPARHFASTHTETNLPRMGERLRLRKDFDTSGFPPDARAILEGLKRYGMLVADNGSDWLMSIAPDRRFQGLESLARVKGSDFEVIVPTGPNEGPRAKAPAARARRRSEPPRSGGVERARVGVGPHAQ
;
A
#
# COMPACT_ATOMS: atom_id res chain seq x y z
N MET A 1 -12.47 -79.41 13.36
CA MET A 1 -12.66 -78.36 12.35
C MET A 1 -13.91 -77.59 12.73
N LEU A 2 -13.78 -76.46 13.43
CA LEU A 2 -14.73 -75.32 13.51
C LEU A 2 -14.35 -74.28 14.58
N ASP A 3 -13.21 -74.45 15.27
CA ASP A 3 -12.81 -73.55 16.37
C ASP A 3 -11.42 -72.88 16.17
N LYS A 4 -10.88 -72.94 14.94
CA LYS A 4 -9.58 -72.32 14.57
C LYS A 4 -9.67 -71.24 13.49
N LEU A 5 -10.88 -70.94 12.98
CA LEU A 5 -11.09 -69.92 11.94
C LEU A 5 -11.62 -68.57 12.47
N CYS A 6 -12.10 -68.49 13.72
CA CYS A 6 -12.60 -67.22 14.30
C CYS A 6 -11.56 -66.40 15.09
N ARG A 7 -10.34 -66.92 15.33
CA ARG A 7 -9.30 -66.18 16.08
C ARG A 7 -8.20 -65.56 15.22
N LEU A 8 -8.22 -65.78 13.90
CA LEU A 8 -7.28 -65.12 12.97
C LEU A 8 -7.90 -63.91 12.24
N ALA A 9 -9.23 -63.77 12.26
CA ALA A 9 -9.93 -62.68 11.57
C ALA A 9 -10.13 -61.42 12.45
N PHE A 10 -10.00 -61.52 13.78
CA PHE A 10 -10.14 -60.38 14.69
C PHE A 10 -8.78 -59.77 15.13
N GLY A 11 -7.67 -60.45 14.84
CA GLY A 11 -6.31 -59.97 15.13
C GLY A 11 -5.58 -59.33 13.95
N VAL A 12 -6.13 -59.38 12.74
CA VAL A 12 -5.54 -58.79 11.52
C VAL A 12 -6.35 -57.58 11.00
N LEU A 13 -7.57 -57.36 11.51
CA LEU A 13 -8.38 -56.18 11.17
C LEU A 13 -8.29 -55.03 12.21
N LEU A 14 -7.44 -55.19 13.23
CA LEU A 14 -7.13 -54.17 14.24
C LEU A 14 -5.65 -53.76 14.26
N LEU A 15 -4.89 -54.16 13.23
CA LEU A 15 -3.51 -53.73 12.95
C LEU A 15 -3.38 -52.91 11.65
N LEU A 16 -4.50 -52.47 11.06
CA LEU A 16 -4.53 -51.55 9.91
C LEU A 16 -5.23 -50.21 10.20
N LEU A 17 -5.45 -49.87 11.48
CA LEU A 17 -6.08 -48.61 11.89
C LEU A 17 -5.25 -47.82 12.91
N SER A 18 -3.92 -47.98 12.89
CA SER A 18 -3.03 -47.21 13.76
C SER A 18 -1.67 -46.96 13.11
N ALA A 19 -1.65 -46.15 12.04
CA ALA A 19 -0.50 -45.29 11.68
C ALA A 19 -0.79 -44.42 10.45
N ASN A 20 -1.93 -43.71 10.41
CA ASN A 20 -1.92 -42.43 9.68
C ASN A 20 -1.25 -41.40 10.61
N ALA A 21 0.07 -41.55 10.79
CA ALA A 21 0.92 -40.59 11.48
C ALA A 21 1.12 -39.36 10.57
N HIS A 22 0.03 -38.67 10.26
CA HIS A 22 0.00 -37.65 9.21
C HIS A 22 0.61 -36.31 9.64
N ALA A 23 1.42 -35.78 8.72
CA ALA A 23 2.02 -34.46 8.55
C ALA A 23 3.14 -34.04 9.52
N GLY A 24 4.39 -34.09 9.05
CA GLY A 24 5.57 -33.41 9.61
C GLY A 24 5.54 -31.88 9.51
N VAL A 25 4.35 -31.29 9.32
CA VAL A 25 4.12 -29.84 9.24
C VAL A 25 3.47 -29.39 10.55
N ARG A 26 4.22 -28.61 11.34
CA ARG A 26 3.74 -27.96 12.57
C ARG A 26 2.69 -26.91 12.25
N ARG A 27 2.96 -26.03 11.29
CA ARG A 27 2.13 -24.86 11.00
C ARG A 27 2.27 -24.39 9.56
N VAL A 28 1.23 -23.74 9.07
CA VAL A 28 1.24 -23.00 7.80
C VAL A 28 0.65 -21.63 8.06
N TRP A 29 1.28 -20.58 7.54
CA TRP A 29 0.80 -19.20 7.61
C TRP A 29 1.34 -18.40 6.42
N ALA A 30 0.83 -17.18 6.24
CA ALA A 30 1.27 -16.30 5.15
C ALA A 30 1.78 -14.96 5.66
N VAL A 31 2.56 -14.29 4.83
CA VAL A 31 3.10 -12.96 5.11
C VAL A 31 3.39 -12.21 3.82
N ASN A 32 3.41 -10.88 3.87
CA ASN A 32 3.75 -10.06 2.71
C ASN A 32 5.21 -10.26 2.25
N ASP A 33 5.52 -9.69 1.10
CA ASP A 33 6.82 -9.71 0.41
C ASP A 33 7.90 -8.80 1.04
N GLY A 34 7.53 -7.99 2.04
CA GLY A 34 8.45 -7.13 2.80
C GLY A 34 9.10 -7.78 4.02
N GLU A 35 8.79 -9.05 4.32
CA GLU A 35 9.31 -9.76 5.50
C GLU A 35 10.39 -10.78 5.14
N LYS A 36 11.45 -10.86 5.96
CA LYS A 36 12.44 -11.94 5.91
C LYS A 36 12.16 -12.93 7.05
N VAL A 37 11.50 -14.04 6.72
CA VAL A 37 11.31 -15.14 7.68
C VAL A 37 12.53 -16.05 7.58
N GLU A 38 13.33 -16.12 8.64
CA GLU A 38 14.52 -16.98 8.64
C GLU A 38 14.16 -18.46 8.69
N ARG A 39 15.08 -19.29 8.17
CA ARG A 39 14.90 -20.74 8.11
C ARG A 39 14.64 -21.33 9.50
N ASP A 40 15.32 -20.82 10.52
CA ASP A 40 15.28 -21.39 11.87
C ASP A 40 14.32 -20.60 12.80
N ALA A 41 13.60 -19.61 12.27
CA ALA A 41 12.71 -18.75 13.07
C ALA A 41 11.45 -19.50 13.53
N ARG A 42 11.36 -19.80 14.83
CA ARG A 42 10.17 -20.40 15.44
C ARG A 42 9.31 -19.31 16.05
N ASP A 43 7.99 -19.38 15.85
CA ASP A 43 7.01 -18.48 16.47
C ASP A 43 7.20 -17.00 16.08
N HIS A 44 7.49 -16.74 14.80
CA HIS A 44 7.65 -15.39 14.24
C HIS A 44 6.44 -14.48 14.57
N PRO A 45 6.61 -13.20 14.94
CA PRO A 45 5.48 -12.34 15.34
C PRO A 45 4.39 -12.20 14.27
N ALA A 46 4.78 -12.02 13.00
CA ALA A 46 3.86 -11.89 11.86
C ALA A 46 2.99 -13.13 11.61
N SER A 47 3.34 -14.25 12.26
CA SER A 47 2.69 -15.53 12.06
C SER A 47 1.27 -15.59 12.65
N ALA A 48 0.96 -14.74 13.62
CA ALA A 48 -0.39 -14.64 14.18
C ALA A 48 -1.31 -13.81 13.28
N ARG A 49 -0.84 -12.63 12.86
CA ARG A 49 -1.56 -11.68 11.99
C ARG A 49 -0.56 -10.69 11.39
N ASN A 50 -0.76 -10.29 10.15
CA ASN A 50 -0.03 -9.22 9.45
C ASN A 50 -0.92 -8.62 8.34
N SER A 51 -0.39 -7.73 7.50
CA SER A 51 -1.17 -7.11 6.41
C SER A 51 -1.75 -8.11 5.41
N ALA A 52 -1.04 -9.22 5.17
CA ALA A 52 -1.43 -10.24 4.20
C ALA A 52 -2.12 -11.47 4.84
N TRP A 53 -2.25 -11.53 6.17
CA TRP A 53 -2.69 -12.74 6.87
C TRP A 53 -3.51 -12.41 8.11
N ASP A 54 -4.75 -12.90 8.17
CA ASP A 54 -5.65 -12.68 9.31
C ASP A 54 -5.64 -13.81 10.35
N GLY A 55 -4.83 -14.85 10.14
CA GLY A 55 -4.82 -16.08 10.92
C GLY A 55 -5.49 -17.27 10.22
N ARG A 56 -6.21 -17.01 9.11
CA ARG A 56 -6.95 -18.03 8.36
C ARG A 56 -6.92 -17.84 6.84
N VAL A 57 -7.00 -16.60 6.37
CA VAL A 57 -7.13 -16.21 4.97
C VAL A 57 -5.96 -15.28 4.60
N VAL A 58 -5.43 -15.47 3.40
CA VAL A 58 -4.47 -14.54 2.80
C VAL A 58 -5.24 -13.39 2.15
N HIS A 59 -4.93 -12.16 2.53
CA HIS A 59 -5.57 -10.95 2.01
C HIS A 59 -4.57 -10.14 1.20
N LEU A 60 -4.88 -9.88 -0.06
CA LEU A 60 -4.01 -9.16 -0.99
C LEU A 60 -4.79 -8.06 -1.68
N SER A 61 -4.09 -7.01 -2.10
CA SER A 61 -4.68 -5.93 -2.88
C SER A 61 -3.65 -5.33 -3.83
N GLY A 62 -4.05 -5.10 -5.09
CA GLY A 62 -3.20 -4.51 -6.11
C GLY A 62 -4.00 -3.84 -7.22
N ALA A 63 -3.37 -2.87 -7.89
CA ALA A 63 -3.91 -2.26 -9.10
C ALA A 63 -3.69 -3.18 -10.30
N ARG A 64 -4.38 -2.88 -11.39
CA ARG A 64 -4.07 -3.52 -12.68
C ARG A 64 -2.70 -3.04 -13.16
N ASN A 65 -2.03 -3.85 -13.96
CA ASN A 65 -0.65 -3.67 -14.39
C ASN A 65 0.38 -3.58 -13.24
N GLU A 66 0.17 -4.36 -12.18
CA GLU A 66 1.04 -4.48 -11.00
C GLU A 66 1.38 -5.96 -10.75
N ILE A 67 2.60 -6.22 -10.28
CA ILE A 67 2.97 -7.53 -9.74
C ILE A 67 2.97 -7.46 -8.23
N ILE A 68 2.04 -8.17 -7.60
CA ILE A 68 2.04 -8.33 -6.15
C ILE A 68 2.69 -9.65 -5.75
N ALA A 69 3.26 -9.71 -4.57
CA ALA A 69 3.86 -10.93 -4.05
C ALA A 69 3.56 -11.15 -2.56
N PHE A 70 3.60 -12.41 -2.15
CA PHE A 70 3.49 -12.82 -0.76
C PHE A 70 4.18 -14.16 -0.55
N GLN A 71 4.34 -14.56 0.70
CA GLN A 71 5.01 -15.78 1.12
C GLN A 71 4.04 -16.68 1.88
N VAL A 72 4.07 -17.98 1.58
CA VAL A 72 3.51 -19.03 2.42
C VAL A 72 4.65 -19.70 3.17
N ILE A 73 4.59 -19.66 4.50
CA ILE A 73 5.58 -20.26 5.37
C ILE A 73 5.08 -21.62 5.83
N VAL A 74 5.84 -22.66 5.54
CA VAL A 74 5.60 -24.03 6.02
C VAL A 74 6.62 -24.34 7.10
N GLU A 75 6.14 -24.45 8.35
CA GLU A 75 6.97 -24.81 9.51
C GLU A 75 6.97 -26.33 9.69
N ALA A 76 8.14 -26.96 9.59
CA ALA A 76 8.29 -28.38 9.88
C ALA A 76 8.28 -28.66 11.40
N ASP A 77 7.71 -29.80 11.79
CA ASP A 77 7.85 -30.32 13.15
C ASP A 77 9.20 -31.06 13.34
N ALA A 78 9.37 -31.75 14.45
CA ALA A 78 10.61 -32.47 14.77
C ALA A 78 10.94 -33.64 13.83
N ARG A 79 10.04 -34.02 12.92
CA ARG A 79 10.23 -35.10 11.94
C ARG A 79 10.71 -34.58 10.57
N GLY A 80 10.55 -33.29 10.30
CA GLY A 80 10.77 -32.73 8.96
C GLY A 80 9.66 -33.08 7.97
N VAL A 81 9.78 -32.59 6.74
CA VAL A 81 8.90 -32.90 5.61
C VAL A 81 9.76 -33.46 4.48
N GLN A 82 9.41 -34.61 3.92
CA GLN A 82 10.22 -35.23 2.85
C GLN A 82 9.85 -34.70 1.47
N ARG A 83 8.57 -34.42 1.25
CA ARG A 83 8.03 -33.91 -0.02
C ARG A 83 6.97 -32.85 0.25
N LEU A 84 7.34 -31.59 0.07
CA LEU A 84 6.45 -30.44 0.04
C LEU A 84 6.23 -29.98 -1.40
N SER A 85 4.98 -29.88 -1.83
CA SER A 85 4.55 -29.18 -3.03
C SER A 85 3.46 -28.17 -2.68
N LEU A 86 3.39 -27.07 -3.43
CA LEU A 86 2.39 -26.03 -3.27
C LEU A 86 1.89 -25.61 -4.66
N ARG A 87 0.59 -25.34 -4.79
CA ARG A 87 0.00 -24.76 -6.01
C ARG A 87 -1.07 -23.73 -5.67
N LEU A 88 -1.23 -22.71 -6.53
CA LEU A 88 -2.38 -21.81 -6.55
C LEU A 88 -3.02 -21.93 -7.94
N PRO A 89 -4.00 -22.83 -8.15
CA PRO A 89 -4.47 -23.17 -9.50
C PRO A 89 -5.12 -21.99 -10.23
N GLU A 90 -5.96 -21.23 -9.54
CA GLU A 90 -6.59 -20.02 -10.07
C GLU A 90 -7.08 -19.10 -8.93
N LEU A 91 -7.30 -17.83 -9.29
CA LEU A 91 -8.07 -16.85 -8.56
C LEU A 91 -9.28 -16.47 -9.42
N VAL A 92 -10.49 -16.51 -8.86
CA VAL A 92 -11.74 -16.37 -9.61
C VAL A 92 -12.59 -15.26 -9.03
N SER A 93 -13.11 -14.39 -9.89
CA SER A 93 -14.17 -13.43 -9.58
C SER A 93 -15.45 -13.80 -10.34
N SER A 94 -16.53 -13.05 -10.14
CA SER A 94 -17.79 -13.26 -10.89
C SER A 94 -17.67 -12.99 -12.39
N ARG A 95 -16.62 -12.28 -12.84
CA ARG A 95 -16.48 -11.78 -14.23
C ARG A 95 -15.16 -12.17 -14.89
N ASP A 96 -14.20 -12.70 -14.15
CA ASP A 96 -12.83 -12.89 -14.64
C ASP A 96 -12.09 -13.96 -13.81
N ARG A 97 -10.94 -14.43 -14.31
CA ARG A 97 -10.06 -15.39 -13.65
C ARG A 97 -8.59 -15.11 -13.94
N ILE A 98 -7.74 -15.43 -12.96
CA ILE A 98 -6.28 -15.47 -13.09
C ILE A 98 -5.88 -16.93 -12.91
N VAL A 99 -5.29 -17.54 -13.93
CA VAL A 99 -5.05 -19.00 -13.96
C VAL A 99 -3.55 -19.26 -13.95
N TYR A 100 -3.12 -20.17 -13.07
CA TYR A 100 -1.74 -20.60 -13.03
C TYR A 100 -1.36 -21.36 -14.30
N ARG A 101 -0.14 -21.11 -14.77
CA ARG A 101 0.51 -21.90 -15.79
C ARG A 101 1.91 -22.32 -15.31
N PRO A 102 2.30 -23.58 -15.54
CA PRO A 102 3.63 -24.04 -15.16
C PRO A 102 4.71 -23.26 -15.93
N PRO A 103 5.90 -23.08 -15.33
CA PRO A 103 7.02 -22.41 -15.98
C PRO A 103 7.45 -23.11 -17.28
N ALA A 104 7.79 -22.30 -18.28
CA ALA A 104 8.50 -22.75 -19.46
C ALA A 104 9.96 -23.11 -19.12
N ALA A 105 10.70 -23.62 -20.10
CA ALA A 105 12.13 -23.83 -19.94
C ALA A 105 12.86 -22.51 -19.67
N ASP A 106 12.60 -21.48 -20.48
CA ASP A 106 13.07 -20.12 -20.21
C ASP A 106 12.27 -19.54 -19.01
N PRO A 107 12.91 -19.24 -17.86
CA PRO A 107 12.22 -18.73 -16.69
C PRO A 107 11.68 -17.29 -16.88
N THR A 108 12.06 -16.63 -17.98
CA THR A 108 11.67 -15.26 -18.32
C THR A 108 10.67 -15.20 -19.48
N ASP A 109 10.06 -16.34 -19.83
CA ASP A 109 8.84 -16.38 -20.63
C ASP A 109 7.62 -16.13 -19.72
N TYR A 110 7.10 -14.91 -19.81
CA TYR A 110 5.99 -14.43 -18.98
C TYR A 110 4.63 -14.52 -19.68
N VAL A 111 4.60 -14.94 -20.95
CA VAL A 111 3.36 -14.94 -21.76
C VAL A 111 2.35 -15.92 -21.17
N ASP A 112 1.15 -15.42 -20.91
CA ASP A 112 0.07 -16.15 -20.25
C ASP A 112 0.46 -16.78 -18.89
N ARG A 113 1.46 -16.22 -18.20
CA ARG A 113 1.98 -16.77 -16.93
C ARG A 113 1.76 -15.80 -15.76
N PRO A 114 0.51 -15.57 -15.33
CA PRO A 114 0.21 -14.54 -14.33
C PRO A 114 0.42 -14.99 -12.88
N ILE A 115 0.69 -16.27 -12.63
CA ILE A 115 1.00 -16.78 -11.28
C ILE A 115 2.34 -17.51 -11.37
N GLU A 116 3.31 -17.06 -10.56
CA GLU A 116 4.64 -17.65 -10.49
C GLU A 116 4.91 -18.13 -9.06
N ILE A 117 5.49 -19.33 -8.92
CA ILE A 117 5.77 -19.96 -7.63
C ILE A 117 7.26 -20.24 -7.53
N PHE A 118 7.84 -19.83 -6.40
CA PHE A 118 9.25 -19.97 -6.11
C PHE A 118 9.47 -20.57 -4.73
N THR A 119 10.45 -21.45 -4.59
CA THR A 119 11.00 -21.77 -3.27
C THR A 119 12.04 -20.71 -2.90
N VAL A 120 12.01 -20.26 -1.64
CA VAL A 120 13.03 -19.33 -1.15
C VAL A 120 14.27 -20.11 -0.72
N HIS A 121 15.43 -19.81 -1.30
CA HIS A 121 16.71 -20.36 -0.85
C HIS A 121 17.29 -19.53 0.29
N TYR A 122 17.90 -20.20 1.25
CA TYR A 122 18.48 -19.59 2.44
C TYR A 122 20.00 -19.64 2.40
N MET A 123 20.64 -18.53 2.76
CA MET A 123 22.10 -18.41 2.87
C MET A 123 22.50 -18.16 4.31
N HIS A 124 23.59 -18.80 4.73
CA HIS A 124 24.13 -18.59 6.08
C HIS A 124 24.99 -17.34 6.14
N VAL A 125 24.66 -16.44 7.07
CA VAL A 125 25.44 -15.26 7.44
C VAL A 125 26.05 -15.52 8.81
N ALA A 126 27.31 -15.97 8.81
CA ALA A 126 28.02 -16.34 10.05
C ALA A 126 28.45 -15.12 10.88
N MET A 127 28.61 -13.96 10.24
CA MET A 127 29.02 -12.71 10.88
C MET A 127 28.36 -11.54 10.14
N PRO A 128 28.06 -10.41 10.81
CA PRO A 128 27.50 -9.24 10.14
C PRO A 128 28.46 -8.70 9.08
N SER A 129 27.92 -8.06 8.03
CA SER A 129 28.71 -7.26 7.09
C SER A 129 29.62 -6.28 7.84
N ASN A 130 30.83 -6.06 7.31
CA ASN A 130 31.79 -5.09 7.83
C ASN A 130 32.05 -4.01 6.77
N ALA A 131 31.19 -3.00 6.73
CA ALA A 131 31.28 -1.88 5.80
C ALA A 131 30.48 -0.69 6.33
N SER A 132 31.16 0.32 6.89
CA SER A 132 30.50 1.49 7.51
C SER A 132 29.68 2.32 6.53
N TRP A 133 29.93 2.20 5.23
CA TRP A 133 29.13 2.85 4.17
C TRP A 133 27.81 2.15 3.89
N VAL A 134 27.62 0.91 4.36
CA VAL A 134 26.35 0.17 4.30
C VAL A 134 25.59 0.31 5.62
N TYR A 135 26.26 0.01 6.73
CA TYR A 135 25.82 0.33 8.09
C TYR A 135 27.00 0.17 9.06
N GLU A 136 27.04 0.96 10.12
CA GLU A 136 28.05 0.81 11.17
C GLU A 136 27.66 -0.30 12.16
N ARG A 137 28.53 -1.29 12.37
CA ARG A 137 28.25 -2.42 13.29
C ARG A 137 28.03 -1.93 14.72
N GLY A 138 26.95 -2.40 15.34
CA GLY A 138 26.59 -2.02 16.71
C GLY A 138 26.00 -0.61 16.85
N SER A 139 25.89 0.16 15.76
CA SER A 139 25.16 1.43 15.77
C SER A 139 23.66 1.19 15.96
N ALA A 140 22.94 2.25 16.36
CA ALA A 140 21.48 2.18 16.52
C ALA A 140 20.73 2.03 15.18
N ALA A 141 21.42 2.21 14.04
CA ALA A 141 20.90 2.03 12.69
C ALA A 141 21.17 0.64 12.11
N ALA A 142 22.10 -0.13 12.70
CA ALA A 142 22.42 -1.47 12.23
C ALA A 142 21.19 -2.39 12.24
N PRO A 143 21.10 -3.36 11.31
CA PRO A 143 20.05 -4.38 11.35
C PRO A 143 20.00 -5.08 12.71
N GLY A 144 18.79 -5.31 13.24
CA GLY A 144 18.61 -5.88 14.57
C GLY A 144 19.11 -7.33 14.71
N ASP A 145 18.96 -8.13 13.65
CA ASP A 145 19.48 -9.49 13.56
C ASP A 145 20.18 -9.70 12.20
N PRO A 146 21.48 -9.41 12.09
CA PRO A 146 22.21 -9.53 10.83
C PRO A 146 22.78 -10.94 10.56
N THR A 147 22.71 -11.88 11.50
CA THR A 147 23.34 -13.22 11.36
C THR A 147 22.31 -14.35 11.27
N GLY A 148 22.73 -15.55 10.85
CA GLY A 148 21.85 -16.72 10.75
C GLY A 148 21.48 -17.07 9.30
N TRP A 149 20.43 -17.86 9.12
CA TRP A 149 20.02 -18.38 7.81
C TRP A 149 18.99 -17.44 7.17
N LYS A 150 19.48 -16.53 6.33
CA LYS A 150 18.69 -15.46 5.72
C LYS A 150 18.06 -15.91 4.40
N PRO A 151 16.78 -15.60 4.13
CA PRO A 151 16.14 -15.85 2.85
C PRO A 151 16.65 -14.88 1.78
N VAL A 152 16.95 -15.36 0.56
CA VAL A 152 17.57 -14.55 -0.50
C VAL A 152 16.97 -14.80 -1.88
N GLN A 153 17.20 -15.97 -2.47
CA GLN A 153 16.88 -16.23 -3.88
C GLN A 153 15.48 -16.81 -4.06
N LEU A 154 14.80 -16.39 -5.13
CA LEU A 154 13.48 -16.86 -5.54
C LEU A 154 13.64 -17.96 -6.59
N VAL A 155 13.84 -19.20 -6.16
CA VAL A 155 14.17 -20.33 -7.04
C VAL A 155 12.88 -20.87 -7.69
N PRO A 156 12.76 -20.89 -9.03
CA PRO A 156 11.56 -21.37 -9.71
C PRO A 156 11.19 -22.81 -9.34
N GLU A 157 9.89 -23.09 -9.25
CA GLU A 157 9.38 -24.41 -8.87
C GLU A 157 9.85 -25.58 -9.76
N ASN A 158 10.24 -25.32 -11.00
CA ASN A 158 10.77 -26.31 -11.95
C ASN A 158 12.29 -26.47 -11.90
N ALA A 159 12.97 -25.85 -10.93
CA ALA A 159 14.39 -26.10 -10.70
C ALA A 159 14.66 -27.59 -10.40
N ARG A 160 15.94 -27.98 -10.45
CA ARG A 160 16.37 -29.36 -10.21
C ARG A 160 15.96 -29.81 -8.79
N ALA A 161 15.51 -31.07 -8.69
CA ALA A 161 15.17 -31.69 -7.42
C ALA A 161 16.35 -31.61 -6.43
N GLY A 162 16.07 -31.26 -5.16
CA GLY A 162 17.09 -31.02 -4.14
C GLY A 162 17.84 -29.69 -4.26
N ARG A 163 17.55 -28.89 -5.30
CA ARG A 163 18.12 -27.56 -5.54
C ARG A 163 17.05 -26.46 -5.62
N GLY A 164 15.94 -26.65 -4.92
CA GLY A 164 14.82 -25.70 -4.86
C GLY A 164 13.62 -26.07 -5.74
N GLY A 165 13.73 -27.07 -6.61
CA GLY A 165 12.58 -27.60 -7.34
C GLY A 165 11.52 -28.22 -6.43
N LEU A 166 10.25 -28.05 -6.78
CA LEU A 166 9.15 -28.75 -6.11
C LEU A 166 8.97 -30.17 -6.70
N PRO A 167 8.72 -31.21 -5.89
CA PRO A 167 8.64 -31.19 -4.43
C PRO A 167 9.99 -30.99 -3.73
N ILE A 168 10.00 -30.25 -2.62
CA ILE A 168 11.18 -29.95 -1.81
C ILE A 168 11.10 -30.62 -0.42
N ALA A 169 12.24 -30.96 0.17
CA ALA A 169 12.32 -31.44 1.55
C ALA A 169 12.60 -30.29 2.53
N ILE A 170 12.10 -30.40 3.76
CA ILE A 170 12.33 -29.46 4.87
C ILE A 170 12.90 -30.26 6.03
N ASN A 171 14.03 -29.83 6.60
CA ASN A 171 14.57 -30.56 7.75
C ASN A 171 13.70 -30.36 9.00
N ALA A 172 13.95 -31.18 10.00
CA ALA A 172 13.26 -31.09 11.28
C ALA A 172 13.41 -29.70 11.90
N ASN A 173 12.30 -29.12 12.32
CA ASN A 173 12.20 -27.82 12.99
C ASN A 173 12.63 -26.59 12.15
N GLU A 174 12.74 -26.73 10.83
CA GLU A 174 13.03 -25.61 9.92
C GLU A 174 11.75 -25.10 9.23
N ASN A 175 11.85 -23.89 8.68
CA ASN A 175 10.85 -23.25 7.84
C ASN A 175 11.25 -23.36 6.37
N GLN A 176 10.27 -23.59 5.50
CA GLN A 176 10.40 -23.31 4.07
C GLN A 176 9.40 -22.22 3.68
N ALA A 177 9.91 -21.10 3.17
CA ALA A 177 9.09 -20.09 2.54
C ALA A 177 8.88 -20.44 1.06
N ILE A 178 7.64 -20.36 0.62
CA ILE A 178 7.23 -20.45 -0.78
C ILE A 178 6.72 -19.07 -1.17
N TRP A 179 7.41 -18.42 -2.09
CA TRP A 179 7.08 -17.10 -2.61
C TRP A 179 6.15 -17.25 -3.81
N ILE A 180 5.09 -16.45 -3.85
CA ILE A 180 4.09 -16.46 -4.92
C ILE A 180 3.96 -15.04 -5.45
N GLU A 181 4.17 -14.89 -6.76
CA GLU A 181 3.91 -13.64 -7.47
C GLU A 181 2.62 -13.76 -8.29
N ILE A 182 1.84 -12.70 -8.29
CA ILE A 182 0.61 -12.56 -9.08
C ILE A 182 0.73 -11.30 -9.93
N ASP A 183 0.78 -11.47 -11.24
CA ASP A 183 0.67 -10.40 -12.21
C ASP A 183 -0.79 -10.08 -12.48
N ILE A 184 -1.22 -8.92 -12.01
CA ILE A 184 -2.56 -8.42 -12.25
C ILE A 184 -2.51 -7.67 -13.58
N ASP A 185 -2.55 -8.37 -14.71
CA ASP A 185 -2.40 -7.71 -16.00
C ASP A 185 -3.44 -6.59 -16.25
N ARG A 186 -3.12 -5.69 -17.19
CA ARG A 186 -3.95 -4.51 -17.49
C ARG A 186 -5.39 -4.84 -17.89
N SER A 187 -5.64 -6.04 -18.43
CA SER A 187 -6.95 -6.46 -18.93
C SER A 187 -7.87 -7.02 -17.83
N ARG A 188 -7.33 -7.30 -16.64
CA ARG A 188 -8.10 -7.86 -15.53
C ARG A 188 -9.26 -6.96 -15.14
N GLN A 189 -10.37 -7.58 -14.73
CA GLN A 189 -11.53 -6.85 -14.21
C GLN A 189 -11.30 -6.46 -12.74
N PRO A 190 -11.70 -5.25 -12.31
CA PRO A 190 -11.64 -4.88 -10.90
C PRO A 190 -12.66 -5.67 -10.06
N GLY A 191 -12.37 -5.81 -8.77
CA GLY A 191 -13.19 -6.53 -7.80
C GLY A 191 -12.40 -7.57 -7.02
N VAL A 192 -13.11 -8.37 -6.21
CA VAL A 192 -12.50 -9.39 -5.35
C VAL A 192 -12.45 -10.72 -6.09
N TYR A 193 -11.25 -11.31 -6.12
CA TYR A 193 -11.00 -12.65 -6.60
C TYR A 193 -10.75 -13.57 -5.40
N HIS A 194 -11.29 -14.78 -5.46
CA HIS A 194 -11.08 -15.81 -4.46
C HIS A 194 -10.34 -16.99 -5.07
N GLY A 195 -9.41 -17.56 -4.34
CA GLY A 195 -8.72 -18.78 -4.72
C GLY A 195 -8.35 -19.61 -3.50
N THR A 196 -7.65 -20.71 -3.75
CA THR A 196 -7.17 -21.57 -2.68
C THR A 196 -5.80 -22.10 -3.04
N ILE A 197 -4.84 -21.86 -2.13
CA ILE A 197 -3.53 -22.48 -2.19
C ILE A 197 -3.67 -23.90 -1.68
N GLU A 198 -3.21 -24.85 -2.48
CA GLU A 198 -3.17 -26.26 -2.11
C GLU A 198 -1.75 -26.65 -1.74
N ILE A 199 -1.60 -27.19 -0.53
CA ILE A 199 -0.31 -27.57 0.04
C ILE A 199 -0.34 -29.07 0.25
N GLU A 200 0.55 -29.79 -0.42
CA GLU A 200 0.73 -31.23 -0.26
C GLU A 200 2.07 -31.49 0.43
N ALA A 201 2.02 -32.05 1.64
CA ALA A 201 3.19 -32.40 2.45
C ALA A 201 3.11 -33.87 2.85
N ASP A 202 4.03 -34.69 2.34
CA ASP A 202 4.10 -36.14 2.60
C ASP A 202 2.76 -36.87 2.42
N GLY A 203 2.03 -36.51 1.34
CA GLY A 203 0.70 -37.05 1.01
C GLY A 203 -0.47 -36.46 1.80
N SER A 204 -0.21 -35.60 2.79
CA SER A 204 -1.25 -34.84 3.51
C SER A 204 -1.54 -33.53 2.81
N ARG A 205 -2.83 -33.22 2.59
CA ARG A 205 -3.27 -31.98 1.94
C ARG A 205 -3.79 -30.95 2.92
N ARG A 206 -3.43 -29.69 2.73
CA ARG A 206 -3.94 -28.51 3.43
C ARG A 206 -4.35 -27.46 2.41
N MET A 207 -5.40 -26.73 2.74
CA MET A 207 -5.98 -25.70 1.88
C MET A 207 -5.89 -24.36 2.61
N LEU A 208 -5.40 -23.33 1.92
CA LEU A 208 -5.26 -21.98 2.45
C LEU A 208 -6.02 -21.02 1.54
N PRO A 209 -7.14 -20.42 1.99
CA PRO A 209 -7.90 -19.47 1.18
C PRO A 209 -7.10 -18.19 0.89
N VAL A 210 -7.30 -17.63 -0.30
CA VAL A 210 -6.72 -16.36 -0.74
C VAL A 210 -7.82 -15.45 -1.27
N GLU A 211 -7.78 -14.19 -0.88
CA GLU A 211 -8.59 -13.11 -1.41
C GLU A 211 -7.67 -12.03 -2.00
N LEU A 212 -7.96 -11.64 -3.25
CA LEU A 212 -7.24 -10.59 -3.95
C LEU A 212 -8.25 -9.50 -4.38
N GLU A 213 -8.12 -8.30 -3.82
CA GLU A 213 -8.79 -7.11 -4.30
C GLU A 213 -8.02 -6.48 -5.48
N VAL A 214 -8.66 -6.39 -6.63
CA VAL A 214 -8.13 -5.68 -7.80
C VAL A 214 -8.78 -4.31 -7.91
N PHE A 215 -7.99 -3.24 -7.78
CA PHE A 215 -8.47 -1.86 -7.85
C PHE A 215 -8.95 -1.48 -9.27
N THR A 216 -9.81 -0.47 -9.34
CA THR A 216 -10.44 0.06 -10.56
C THR A 216 -9.51 0.81 -11.49
N PHE A 217 -8.27 1.11 -11.09
CA PHE A 217 -7.26 1.77 -11.93
C PHE A 217 -6.13 0.82 -12.32
N ALA A 218 -5.24 1.30 -13.18
CA ALA A 218 -4.03 0.59 -13.60
C ALA A 218 -2.79 1.46 -13.40
N LEU A 219 -1.67 0.85 -13.03
CA LEU A 219 -0.39 1.55 -13.00
C LEU A 219 0.11 1.83 -14.43
N PRO A 220 0.79 2.96 -14.66
CA PRO A 220 1.44 3.26 -15.94
C PRO A 220 2.49 2.21 -16.31
N ASP A 221 2.67 1.98 -17.61
CA ASP A 221 3.79 1.15 -18.10
C ASP A 221 5.12 1.87 -17.94
N ASP A 222 5.20 3.14 -18.34
CA ASP A 222 6.40 3.96 -18.13
C ASP A 222 6.74 4.08 -16.64
N ASN A 223 8.03 3.97 -16.35
CA ASN A 223 8.57 4.26 -15.03
C ASN A 223 8.48 5.75 -14.69
N SER A 224 8.19 6.06 -13.43
CA SER A 224 8.10 7.43 -12.90
C SER A 224 9.43 7.92 -12.29
N MET A 225 10.40 7.01 -12.15
CA MET A 225 11.82 7.24 -11.88
C MET A 225 12.63 6.05 -12.43
N HIS A 226 13.94 6.20 -12.69
CA HIS A 226 14.75 5.13 -13.31
C HIS A 226 15.73 4.48 -12.33
N ALA A 227 15.62 3.18 -12.12
CA ALA A 227 16.58 2.40 -11.34
C ALA A 227 17.64 1.82 -12.28
N MET A 228 18.82 2.42 -12.26
CA MET A 228 19.98 2.04 -13.06
C MET A 228 20.78 0.96 -12.34
N LEU A 229 20.92 -0.20 -12.96
CA LEU A 229 21.62 -1.35 -12.40
C LEU A 229 22.79 -1.72 -13.31
N PHE A 230 24.03 -1.56 -12.86
CA PHE A 230 25.17 -1.95 -13.69
C PHE A 230 25.20 -3.48 -13.91
N TYR A 231 25.50 -3.87 -15.14
CA TYR A 231 25.48 -5.26 -15.58
C TYR A 231 26.40 -5.46 -16.78
N THR A 232 27.08 -6.60 -16.80
CA THR A 232 27.91 -7.04 -17.92
C THR A 232 27.60 -8.50 -18.24
N SER A 233 27.47 -8.83 -19.53
CA SER A 233 27.07 -10.18 -19.96
C SER A 233 28.16 -11.24 -19.77
N ASP A 234 29.41 -10.84 -19.52
CA ASP A 234 30.54 -11.74 -19.30
C ASP A 234 30.35 -12.63 -18.05
N GLN A 235 29.64 -12.14 -17.04
CA GLN A 235 29.32 -12.89 -15.81
C GLN A 235 28.30 -14.02 -16.11
N PRO A 236 27.10 -13.74 -16.68
CA PRO A 236 26.22 -14.76 -17.26
C PRO A 236 26.92 -15.75 -18.18
N GLU A 237 27.72 -15.27 -19.14
CA GLU A 237 28.41 -16.14 -20.08
C GLU A 237 29.39 -17.10 -19.39
N LEU A 238 30.11 -16.62 -18.38
CA LEU A 238 31.05 -17.42 -17.60
C LEU A 238 30.35 -18.51 -16.79
N TYR A 239 29.26 -18.19 -16.10
CA TYR A 239 28.57 -19.13 -15.20
C TYR A 239 27.60 -20.07 -15.93
N HIS A 240 26.87 -19.59 -16.93
CA HIS A 240 25.97 -20.43 -17.72
C HIS A 240 26.69 -21.18 -18.85
N GLY A 241 27.88 -20.72 -19.27
CA GLY A 241 28.57 -21.22 -20.46
C GLY A 241 27.96 -20.76 -21.79
N ARG A 242 27.05 -19.77 -21.77
CA ARG A 242 26.36 -19.22 -22.94
C ARG A 242 25.82 -17.81 -22.68
N ASN A 243 25.60 -17.05 -23.76
CA ASN A 243 24.99 -15.73 -23.69
C ASN A 243 23.47 -15.84 -23.50
N LEU A 244 22.95 -15.24 -22.43
CA LEU A 244 21.53 -15.19 -22.08
C LEU A 244 21.04 -13.75 -21.93
N ASP A 245 21.68 -12.80 -22.60
CA ASP A 245 21.52 -11.36 -22.36
C ASP A 245 20.06 -10.88 -22.47
N ALA A 246 19.31 -11.39 -23.45
CA ALA A 246 17.89 -11.09 -23.61
C ALA A 246 17.05 -11.51 -22.39
N ALA A 247 17.33 -12.67 -21.78
CA ALA A 247 16.61 -13.15 -20.61
C ALA A 247 16.89 -12.27 -19.38
N TYR A 248 18.15 -11.86 -19.17
CA TYR A 248 18.50 -10.94 -18.08
C TYR A 248 17.80 -9.59 -18.23
N HIS A 249 17.73 -9.04 -19.44
CA HIS A 249 17.00 -7.81 -19.70
C HIS A 249 15.48 -7.96 -19.57
N ARG A 250 14.88 -9.09 -19.94
CA ARG A 250 13.45 -9.36 -19.67
C ARG A 250 13.15 -9.43 -18.17
N LEU A 251 13.98 -10.11 -17.39
CA LEU A 251 13.84 -10.17 -15.93
C LEU A 251 13.92 -8.76 -15.31
N ALA A 252 14.89 -7.97 -15.74
CA ALA A 252 15.08 -6.61 -15.27
C ALA A 252 13.87 -5.72 -15.58
N HIS A 253 13.39 -5.78 -16.83
CA HIS A 253 12.21 -5.03 -17.27
C HIS A 253 10.97 -5.40 -16.46
N ARG A 254 10.79 -6.71 -16.17
CA ARG A 254 9.74 -7.23 -15.30
C ARG A 254 9.78 -6.67 -13.88
N HIS A 255 10.98 -6.33 -13.40
CA HIS A 255 11.21 -5.70 -12.10
C HIS A 255 11.24 -4.17 -12.16
N ARG A 256 10.90 -3.57 -13.32
CA ARG A 256 10.93 -2.13 -13.58
C ARG A 256 12.32 -1.49 -13.39
N VAL A 257 13.38 -2.29 -13.48
CA VAL A 257 14.78 -1.83 -13.40
C VAL A 257 15.44 -1.94 -14.78
N GLU A 258 16.46 -1.12 -15.02
CA GLU A 258 17.20 -1.13 -16.27
C GLU A 258 18.63 -1.62 -16.03
N LEU A 259 18.97 -2.78 -16.59
CA LEU A 259 20.35 -3.24 -16.68
C LEU A 259 21.09 -2.39 -17.70
N VAL A 260 22.25 -1.87 -17.33
CA VAL A 260 23.03 -0.96 -18.17
C VAL A 260 24.50 -1.33 -18.23
N ASP A 261 25.10 -0.99 -19.36
CA ASP A 261 26.54 -0.90 -19.60
C ASP A 261 26.80 0.35 -20.48
N ALA A 262 28.04 0.56 -20.92
CA ALA A 262 28.40 1.61 -21.86
C ALA A 262 27.89 1.30 -23.29
N TYR A 263 27.27 2.30 -23.90
CA TYR A 263 26.86 2.27 -25.30
C TYR A 263 27.67 3.24 -26.17
N ASN A 264 27.74 2.92 -27.46
CA ASN A 264 28.25 3.80 -28.50
C ASN A 264 27.43 3.60 -29.78
N GLU A 265 27.77 4.36 -30.82
CA GLU A 265 27.08 4.39 -32.12
C GLU A 265 27.08 3.03 -32.84
N GLN A 266 27.95 2.10 -32.43
CA GLN A 266 28.05 0.76 -33.00
C GLN A 266 27.36 -0.30 -32.13
N THR A 267 27.30 -0.11 -30.81
CA THR A 267 26.71 -1.09 -29.88
C THR A 267 25.22 -0.85 -29.66
N ILE A 268 24.76 0.41 -29.54
CA ILE A 268 23.33 0.68 -29.30
C ILE A 268 22.39 0.17 -30.42
N PRO A 269 22.74 0.22 -31.73
CA PRO A 269 21.85 -0.29 -32.76
C PRO A 269 21.64 -1.81 -32.69
N LYS A 270 22.58 -2.56 -32.08
CA LYS A 270 22.46 -4.02 -31.91
C LYS A 270 21.40 -4.41 -30.90
N VAL A 271 20.99 -3.48 -30.04
CA VAL A 271 20.01 -3.68 -28.96
C VAL A 271 18.85 -2.71 -29.07
N TRP A 272 18.57 -2.21 -30.29
CA TRP A 272 17.54 -1.21 -30.54
C TRP A 272 16.15 -1.61 -30.03
N GLY A 273 15.85 -2.92 -30.07
CA GLY A 273 14.61 -3.49 -29.54
C GLY A 273 14.37 -3.20 -28.07
N ARG A 274 15.42 -3.06 -27.25
CA ARG A 274 15.34 -2.69 -25.82
C ARG A 274 14.86 -1.27 -25.63
N PHE A 275 15.28 -0.35 -26.50
CA PHE A 275 14.95 1.07 -26.40
C PHE A 275 13.66 1.44 -27.12
N SER A 276 13.27 0.67 -28.16
CA SER A 276 11.97 0.82 -28.80
C SER A 276 10.85 0.10 -28.06
N GLY A 277 11.18 -0.85 -27.18
CA GLY A 277 10.22 -1.72 -26.48
C GLY A 277 9.84 -2.98 -27.24
N ALA A 278 10.36 -3.18 -28.46
CA ALA A 278 10.05 -4.37 -29.27
C ALA A 278 10.47 -5.68 -28.60
N ASP A 279 11.58 -5.67 -27.84
CA ASP A 279 12.07 -6.83 -27.08
C ASP A 279 11.18 -7.19 -25.89
N PHE A 280 10.30 -6.27 -25.46
CA PHE A 280 9.41 -6.40 -24.30
C PHE A 280 7.96 -6.58 -24.75
N THR A 281 7.73 -7.57 -25.61
CA THR A 281 6.40 -7.91 -26.14
C THR A 281 6.15 -9.41 -26.07
N ALA A 282 4.88 -9.84 -26.17
CA ALA A 282 4.53 -11.25 -26.12
C ALA A 282 5.23 -12.08 -27.22
N ALA A 283 5.51 -11.48 -28.38
CA ALA A 283 6.26 -12.11 -29.47
C ALA A 283 7.71 -12.49 -29.08
N HIS A 284 8.27 -11.85 -28.04
CA HIS A 284 9.61 -12.09 -27.51
C HIS A 284 9.59 -12.70 -26.09
N GLY A 285 8.45 -13.27 -25.68
CA GLY A 285 8.29 -13.94 -24.39
C GLY A 285 7.99 -13.00 -23.22
N TYR A 286 7.57 -11.76 -23.47
CA TYR A 286 7.31 -10.78 -22.40
C TYR A 286 5.83 -10.38 -22.33
N GLN A 287 5.26 -10.41 -21.13
CA GLN A 287 3.95 -9.86 -20.81
C GLN A 287 3.98 -9.28 -19.40
N GLY A 288 3.26 -8.16 -19.19
CA GLY A 288 3.11 -7.51 -17.89
C GLY A 288 3.61 -6.06 -17.86
N PRO A 289 3.73 -5.42 -16.68
CA PRO A 289 4.20 -4.04 -16.52
C PRO A 289 5.35 -3.63 -17.46
N GLY A 290 5.17 -2.55 -18.21
CA GLY A 290 6.17 -2.07 -19.16
C GLY A 290 6.09 -2.72 -20.55
N GLU A 291 5.06 -3.51 -20.85
CA GLU A 291 4.90 -4.14 -22.17
C GLU A 291 4.92 -3.10 -23.30
N GLY A 292 5.78 -3.32 -24.30
CA GLY A 292 5.99 -2.42 -25.43
C GLY A 292 6.68 -1.09 -25.08
N VAL A 293 7.10 -0.87 -23.82
CA VAL A 293 7.84 0.32 -23.39
C VAL A 293 9.32 0.03 -23.41
N GLY A 294 10.10 0.87 -24.08
CA GLY A 294 11.55 0.72 -24.14
C GLY A 294 12.30 1.43 -23.01
N ASN A 295 13.52 0.94 -22.76
CA ASN A 295 14.51 1.52 -21.87
C ASN A 295 14.88 2.95 -22.27
N VAL A 296 15.39 3.72 -21.32
CA VAL A 296 15.85 5.09 -21.57
C VAL A 296 17.29 5.32 -21.13
N LEU A 297 17.89 4.48 -20.31
CA LEU A 297 19.27 4.66 -19.87
C LEU A 297 20.24 4.22 -20.97
N ALA A 298 20.96 5.17 -21.55
CA ALA A 298 22.02 4.93 -22.52
C ALA A 298 23.32 5.63 -22.10
N PRO A 299 24.02 5.16 -21.05
CA PRO A 299 25.31 5.73 -20.66
C PRO A 299 26.33 5.66 -21.81
N ARG A 300 27.09 6.73 -22.06
CA ARG A 300 28.13 6.71 -23.11
C ARG A 300 29.35 5.92 -22.67
N THR A 301 29.67 5.97 -21.39
CA THR A 301 30.77 5.21 -20.76
C THR A 301 30.35 4.72 -19.39
N PHE A 302 31.12 3.79 -18.83
CA PHE A 302 30.90 3.25 -17.50
C PHE A 302 32.24 3.04 -16.79
N TYR A 303 32.30 3.37 -15.49
CA TYR A 303 33.52 3.25 -14.66
C TYR A 303 34.77 3.94 -15.26
N GLY A 304 34.56 5.12 -15.87
CA GLY A 304 35.61 5.92 -16.49
C GLY A 304 35.29 6.36 -17.91
N ALA A 305 35.89 7.46 -18.35
CA ALA A 305 35.60 8.07 -19.66
C ALA A 305 36.23 7.29 -20.84
N GLY A 306 37.18 6.39 -20.59
CA GLY A 306 37.96 5.75 -21.65
C GLY A 306 38.87 6.74 -22.40
N ARG A 307 39.42 6.30 -23.53
CA ARG A 307 40.45 7.07 -24.29
C ARG A 307 39.89 8.04 -25.32
N ASP A 308 38.62 7.86 -25.70
CA ASP A 308 37.98 8.63 -26.79
C ASP A 308 37.88 10.14 -26.49
N PHE A 309 37.89 10.52 -25.21
CA PHE A 309 37.65 11.89 -24.75
C PHE A 309 38.91 12.61 -24.24
N GLU A 310 40.08 11.97 -24.38
CA GLU A 310 41.37 12.51 -23.90
C GLU A 310 41.86 13.70 -24.73
N ASP A 311 41.72 13.61 -26.04
CA ASP A 311 42.03 14.66 -26.99
C ASP A 311 40.76 15.44 -27.34
N ARG A 312 40.85 16.78 -27.39
CA ARG A 312 39.71 17.66 -27.61
C ARG A 312 39.01 17.40 -28.95
N SER A 313 39.78 17.20 -30.03
CA SER A 313 39.20 16.98 -31.36
C SER A 313 38.42 15.67 -31.42
N SER A 314 38.95 14.61 -30.79
CA SER A 314 38.26 13.34 -30.65
C SER A 314 37.03 13.46 -29.75
N ALA A 315 37.14 14.12 -28.60
CA ALA A 315 36.04 14.33 -27.68
C ALA A 315 34.86 15.04 -28.36
N TRP A 316 35.12 16.08 -29.15
CA TRP A 316 34.11 16.79 -29.93
C TRP A 316 33.43 15.87 -30.95
N ALA A 317 34.23 15.20 -31.79
CA ALA A 317 33.69 14.33 -32.83
C ALA A 317 32.82 13.20 -32.25
N ARG A 318 33.25 12.58 -31.14
CA ARG A 318 32.53 11.47 -30.49
C ARG A 318 31.29 11.93 -29.74
N SER A 319 31.36 13.04 -29.01
CA SER A 319 30.19 13.58 -28.33
C SER A 319 29.15 14.11 -29.32
N ASP A 320 29.55 14.76 -30.42
CA ASP A 320 28.64 15.20 -31.47
C ASP A 320 27.92 14.03 -32.14
N ALA A 321 28.66 12.99 -32.53
CA ALA A 321 28.08 11.80 -33.13
C ALA A 321 27.08 11.10 -32.20
N TRP A 322 27.45 10.94 -30.92
CA TRP A 322 26.60 10.33 -29.92
C TRP A 322 25.32 11.13 -29.66
N MET A 323 25.45 12.43 -29.38
CA MET A 323 24.30 13.28 -29.08
C MET A 323 23.38 13.45 -30.29
N THR A 324 23.92 13.48 -31.50
CA THR A 324 23.13 13.51 -32.75
C THR A 324 22.33 12.21 -32.90
N LEU A 325 22.97 11.05 -32.69
CA LEU A 325 22.30 9.75 -32.77
C LEU A 325 21.15 9.65 -31.77
N LEU A 326 21.37 10.05 -30.51
CA LEU A 326 20.32 10.01 -29.50
C LEU A 326 19.20 11.00 -29.82
N HIS A 327 19.51 12.22 -30.24
CA HIS A 327 18.48 13.19 -30.62
C HIS A 327 17.58 12.66 -31.75
N ASP A 328 18.17 12.08 -32.78
CA ASP A 328 17.46 11.61 -33.97
C ASP A 328 16.67 10.33 -33.72
N LYS A 329 17.18 9.45 -32.85
CA LYS A 329 16.70 8.06 -32.74
C LYS A 329 16.15 7.71 -31.36
N LEU A 330 16.72 8.23 -30.28
CA LEU A 330 16.29 8.00 -28.88
C LEU A 330 16.10 9.32 -28.12
N PRO A 331 15.14 10.18 -28.50
CA PRO A 331 15.00 11.51 -27.92
C PRO A 331 14.65 11.50 -26.42
N ARG A 332 14.23 10.35 -25.87
CA ARG A 332 13.96 10.15 -24.44
C ARG A 332 15.16 9.59 -23.66
N ALA A 333 16.29 9.30 -24.32
CA ALA A 333 17.41 8.66 -23.66
C ALA A 333 18.07 9.59 -22.61
N ILE A 334 18.35 9.02 -21.45
CA ILE A 334 19.19 9.60 -20.42
C ILE A 334 20.61 9.09 -20.68
N THR A 335 21.54 10.01 -20.94
CA THR A 335 22.94 9.70 -21.22
C THR A 335 23.87 10.56 -20.40
N PHE A 336 25.11 10.12 -20.25
CA PHE A 336 26.17 10.81 -19.56
C PHE A 336 27.53 10.18 -19.89
N LEU A 337 28.60 10.94 -19.65
CA LEU A 337 29.97 10.47 -19.61
C LEU A 337 30.36 10.20 -18.16
N TYR A 338 30.54 8.93 -17.80
CA TYR A 338 30.89 8.53 -16.44
C TYR A 338 32.40 8.72 -16.21
N MET A 339 32.76 9.61 -15.29
CA MET A 339 34.11 9.80 -14.76
C MET A 339 34.59 8.58 -13.94
N PRO A 340 35.88 8.50 -13.54
CA PRO A 340 36.34 7.44 -12.65
C PRO A 340 35.48 7.36 -11.37
N ASP A 341 35.29 6.13 -10.87
CA ASP A 341 34.52 5.86 -9.65
C ASP A 341 35.26 6.38 -8.41
N GLU A 342 34.54 7.11 -7.56
CA GLU A 342 35.04 7.73 -6.34
C GLU A 342 36.46 8.34 -6.48
N PRO A 343 36.64 9.31 -7.41
CA PRO A 343 37.96 9.75 -7.82
C PRO A 343 38.72 10.39 -6.66
N ARG A 344 40.01 10.11 -6.58
CA ARG A 344 40.92 10.72 -5.61
C ARG A 344 41.36 12.10 -6.10
N GLN A 345 41.87 12.92 -5.19
CA GLN A 345 42.35 14.28 -5.51
C GLN A 345 43.37 14.31 -6.68
N ALA A 346 44.20 13.28 -6.82
CA ALA A 346 45.16 13.17 -7.92
C ALA A 346 44.52 13.10 -9.32
N GLU A 347 43.26 12.68 -9.40
CA GLU A 347 42.49 12.51 -10.64
C GLU A 347 41.71 13.77 -11.02
N TYR A 348 41.59 14.76 -10.12
CA TYR A 348 40.72 15.92 -10.33
C TYR A 348 41.15 16.78 -11.53
N ALA A 349 42.46 17.01 -11.69
CA ALA A 349 42.98 17.76 -12.83
C ALA A 349 42.65 17.08 -14.18
N HIS A 350 42.63 15.74 -14.20
CA HIS A 350 42.26 14.97 -15.38
C HIS A 350 40.77 15.08 -15.67
N ILE A 351 39.92 14.96 -14.65
CA ILE A 351 38.46 15.14 -14.78
C ILE A 351 38.11 16.54 -15.30
N LEU A 352 38.74 17.59 -14.76
CA LEU A 352 38.56 18.97 -15.22
C LEU A 352 38.90 19.12 -16.71
N LYS A 353 40.01 18.50 -17.16
CA LYS A 353 40.40 18.48 -18.57
C LYS A 353 39.36 17.76 -19.45
N LEU A 354 38.88 16.59 -19.02
CA LEU A 354 37.88 15.82 -19.78
C LEU A 354 36.55 16.56 -19.89
N ALA A 355 36.10 17.19 -18.80
CA ALA A 355 34.90 18.02 -18.80
C ALA A 355 35.05 19.24 -19.70
N ASP A 356 36.18 19.96 -19.63
CA ASP A 356 36.48 21.08 -20.54
C ASP A 356 36.42 20.64 -22.01
N ASN A 357 36.99 19.49 -22.35
CA ASN A 357 36.92 18.95 -23.71
C ASN A 357 35.47 18.76 -24.20
N ILE A 358 34.54 18.34 -23.33
CA ILE A 358 33.12 18.19 -23.68
C ILE A 358 32.41 19.54 -23.68
N HIS A 359 32.49 20.31 -22.60
CA HIS A 359 31.76 21.56 -22.43
C HIS A 359 32.20 22.64 -23.42
N SER A 360 33.46 22.59 -23.89
CA SER A 360 33.97 23.51 -24.92
C SER A 360 33.55 23.15 -26.34
N ASN A 361 32.81 22.04 -26.55
CA ASN A 361 32.40 21.59 -27.87
C ASN A 361 31.44 22.62 -28.52
N PRO A 362 31.74 23.15 -29.73
CA PRO A 362 30.85 24.08 -30.42
C PRO A 362 29.60 23.40 -31.03
N GLY A 363 29.59 22.06 -31.15
CA GLY A 363 28.53 21.25 -31.69
C GLY A 363 27.53 20.70 -30.65
N PRO A 364 26.62 19.80 -31.05
CA PRO A 364 25.61 19.21 -30.15
C PRO A 364 26.21 18.41 -28.99
N GLY A 365 27.44 17.91 -29.12
CA GLY A 365 28.13 17.11 -28.12
C GLY A 365 28.42 17.85 -26.81
N ARG A 366 28.38 19.18 -26.79
CA ARG A 366 28.46 19.98 -25.55
C ARG A 366 27.38 19.62 -24.54
N ALA A 367 26.25 19.09 -25.00
CA ALA A 367 25.13 18.71 -24.16
C ALA A 367 25.30 17.34 -23.47
N LEU A 368 26.40 16.61 -23.71
CA LEU A 368 26.69 15.34 -23.03
C LEU A 368 27.05 15.60 -21.56
N PRO A 369 26.22 15.18 -20.58
CA PRO A 369 26.47 15.50 -19.17
C PRO A 369 27.67 14.73 -18.61
N ILE A 370 28.43 15.38 -17.72
CA ILE A 370 29.49 14.76 -16.94
C ILE A 370 28.92 14.19 -15.64
N PHE A 371 29.03 12.87 -15.46
CA PHE A 371 28.53 12.12 -14.31
C PHE A 371 29.66 11.58 -13.45
N VAL A 372 29.52 11.64 -12.12
CA VAL A 372 30.49 11.05 -11.18
C VAL A 372 29.80 10.44 -9.96
N THR A 373 30.29 9.27 -9.55
CA THR A 373 29.98 8.67 -8.24
C THR A 373 30.90 9.25 -7.18
N HIS A 374 30.49 10.36 -6.56
CA HIS A 374 31.23 10.98 -5.47
C HIS A 374 30.32 11.95 -4.71
N SER A 375 30.63 12.20 -3.43
CA SER A 375 30.01 13.31 -2.71
C SER A 375 30.44 14.65 -3.32
N TYR A 376 29.66 15.71 -3.13
CA TYR A 376 30.06 17.01 -3.65
C TYR A 376 31.44 17.44 -3.13
N VAL A 377 32.32 17.86 -4.04
CA VAL A 377 33.60 18.51 -3.72
C VAL A 377 33.80 19.75 -4.58
N GLU A 378 34.21 20.85 -3.95
CA GLU A 378 34.35 22.15 -4.60
C GLU A 378 35.31 22.13 -5.79
N ALA A 379 36.39 21.36 -5.70
CA ALA A 379 37.41 21.26 -6.76
C ALA A 379 36.89 20.73 -8.10
N LEU A 380 35.75 20.00 -8.11
CA LEU A 380 35.13 19.46 -9.31
C LEU A 380 33.82 20.19 -9.70
N ASP A 381 33.37 21.18 -8.91
CA ASP A 381 32.16 21.98 -9.20
C ASP A 381 32.05 22.52 -10.63
N PRO A 382 33.14 23.00 -11.28
CA PRO A 382 33.04 23.49 -12.66
C PRO A 382 32.86 22.37 -13.70
N ALA A 383 33.17 21.11 -13.38
CA ALA A 383 33.16 20.01 -14.32
C ALA A 383 31.90 19.13 -14.26
N ILE A 384 31.30 18.96 -13.09
CA ILE A 384 30.27 17.93 -12.89
C ILE A 384 28.86 18.49 -13.14
N ASP A 385 28.11 17.80 -13.99
CA ASP A 385 26.70 18.10 -14.29
C ASP A 385 25.74 17.22 -13.48
N ILE A 386 26.19 16.00 -13.13
CA ILE A 386 25.42 15.02 -12.39
C ILE A 386 26.27 14.43 -11.27
N TRP A 387 25.99 14.86 -10.05
CA TRP A 387 26.56 14.25 -8.84
C TRP A 387 25.78 13.01 -8.46
N CYS A 388 26.46 11.94 -8.08
CA CYS A 388 25.83 10.72 -7.58
C CYS A 388 26.55 10.25 -6.32
N SER A 389 26.01 10.53 -5.14
CA SER A 389 26.67 10.18 -3.88
C SER A 389 26.04 8.96 -3.24
N GLY A 390 26.73 8.29 -2.31
CA GLY A 390 26.04 7.42 -1.35
C GLY A 390 25.07 8.24 -0.49
N PRO A 391 24.12 7.61 0.24
CA PRO A 391 23.13 8.31 1.05
C PRO A 391 23.74 9.29 2.08
N LYS A 392 24.85 8.89 2.71
CA LYS A 392 25.61 9.74 3.65
C LYS A 392 26.17 11.02 3.01
N GLY A 393 26.52 10.96 1.74
CA GLY A 393 27.04 12.09 0.97
C GLY A 393 25.95 12.99 0.36
N PHE A 394 24.69 12.55 0.37
CA PHE A 394 23.58 13.22 -0.28
C PHE A 394 23.08 14.37 0.60
N ARG A 395 23.64 15.56 0.42
CA ARG A 395 23.26 16.71 1.25
C ARG A 395 22.12 17.51 0.63
N LEU A 396 21.02 17.64 1.36
CA LEU A 396 19.79 18.27 0.86
C LEU A 396 19.98 19.76 0.49
N ASP A 397 20.82 20.48 1.24
CA ASP A 397 21.23 21.87 0.93
C ASP A 397 21.95 21.96 -0.42
N ARG A 398 22.83 21.00 -0.69
CA ARG A 398 23.62 20.93 -1.90
C ARG A 398 22.77 20.55 -3.11
N VAL A 399 21.87 19.58 -2.95
CA VAL A 399 20.92 19.14 -3.98
C VAL A 399 20.07 20.31 -4.44
N ALA A 400 19.52 21.09 -3.52
CA ALA A 400 18.73 22.28 -3.84
C ALA A 400 19.55 23.30 -4.66
N THR A 401 20.83 23.48 -4.31
CA THR A 401 21.69 24.44 -5.00
C THR A 401 22.11 23.96 -6.40
N GLU A 402 22.37 22.66 -6.61
CA GLU A 402 22.65 22.12 -7.96
C GLU A 402 21.41 22.19 -8.87
N ARG A 403 20.22 21.86 -8.35
CA ARG A 403 18.97 21.99 -9.10
C ARG A 403 18.67 23.42 -9.52
N ALA A 404 18.95 24.40 -8.67
CA ALA A 404 18.83 25.82 -9.01
C ALA A 404 19.76 26.24 -10.15
N ARG A 405 20.84 25.50 -10.41
CA ARG A 405 21.77 25.68 -11.55
C ARG A 405 21.36 24.85 -12.78
N GLY A 406 20.24 24.13 -12.74
CA GLY A 406 19.81 23.22 -13.81
C GLY A 406 20.59 21.91 -13.88
N ARG A 407 21.34 21.57 -12.83
CA ARG A 407 22.12 20.33 -12.70
C ARG A 407 21.35 19.28 -11.91
N GLU A 408 21.83 18.05 -11.97
CA GLU A 408 21.20 16.92 -11.30
C GLU A 408 22.03 16.40 -10.13
N TYR A 409 21.32 15.81 -9.17
CA TYR A 409 21.91 15.16 -8.02
C TYR A 409 21.15 13.86 -7.76
N TRP A 410 21.84 12.75 -7.97
CA TRP A 410 21.36 11.39 -7.79
C TRP A 410 22.04 10.77 -6.57
N PHE A 411 21.66 9.55 -6.24
CA PHE A 411 22.38 8.77 -5.26
C PHE A 411 22.48 7.32 -5.72
N TYR A 412 23.46 6.63 -5.14
CA TYR A 412 23.74 5.25 -5.47
C TYR A 412 23.94 4.40 -4.23
N ASN A 413 23.69 3.10 -4.37
CA ASN A 413 23.80 2.10 -3.32
C ASN A 413 22.94 2.43 -2.08
N GLY A 414 23.25 1.76 -0.98
CA GLY A 414 22.62 1.97 0.30
C GLY A 414 23.52 2.67 1.31
N GLY A 415 23.03 2.82 2.55
CA GLY A 415 23.82 3.33 3.66
C GLY A 415 22.96 3.81 4.84
N ARG A 416 22.77 2.97 5.86
CA ARG A 416 22.01 3.29 7.07
C ARG A 416 22.82 4.17 8.03
N PRO A 417 22.19 5.14 8.74
CA PRO A 417 20.75 5.44 8.76
C PRO A 417 20.25 6.33 7.61
N GLU A 418 21.13 6.91 6.81
CA GLU A 418 20.78 7.90 5.78
C GLU A 418 19.94 7.34 4.63
N GLY A 419 20.00 6.03 4.39
CA GLY A 419 19.16 5.29 3.46
C GLY A 419 19.08 3.80 3.79
N GLY A 420 18.37 3.03 2.97
CA GLY A 420 18.31 1.57 3.11
C GLY A 420 19.66 0.91 2.78
N ALA A 421 19.91 -0.28 3.29
CA ALA A 421 21.02 -1.15 2.95
C ALA A 421 20.57 -2.30 2.04
N ILE A 422 21.16 -2.43 0.86
CA ILE A 422 20.76 -3.40 -0.17
C ILE A 422 21.58 -4.69 -0.01
N THR A 423 21.36 -5.43 1.08
CA THR A 423 22.21 -6.57 1.47
C THR A 423 21.38 -7.76 1.96
N ILE A 424 22.01 -8.92 2.11
CA ILE A 424 21.36 -10.14 2.63
C ILE A 424 20.99 -9.99 4.10
N ASP A 425 21.84 -9.34 4.88
CA ASP A 425 21.75 -9.17 6.33
C ASP A 425 20.99 -7.91 6.79
N ALA A 426 20.43 -7.15 5.84
CA ALA A 426 19.47 -6.07 6.11
C ALA A 426 18.00 -6.51 5.90
N PRO A 427 17.01 -5.79 6.46
CA PRO A 427 15.60 -6.06 6.18
C PRO A 427 15.24 -6.04 4.69
N ALA A 428 14.23 -6.81 4.28
CA ALA A 428 13.78 -6.86 2.88
C ALA A 428 13.22 -5.52 2.38
N THR A 429 12.76 -4.66 3.29
CA THR A 429 12.17 -3.36 2.98
C THR A 429 13.17 -2.25 2.68
N ASP A 430 14.47 -2.44 2.93
CA ASP A 430 15.49 -1.42 2.68
C ASP A 430 15.58 -0.98 1.20
N PRO A 431 15.56 -1.88 0.19
CA PRO A 431 15.40 -1.51 -1.21
C PRO A 431 14.10 -0.74 -1.51
N ARG A 432 12.99 -1.12 -0.86
CA ARG A 432 11.70 -0.44 -1.02
C ARG A 432 11.77 1.00 -0.47
N ALA A 433 12.30 1.16 0.75
CA ALA A 433 12.53 2.46 1.40
C ALA A 433 13.37 3.39 0.51
N THR A 434 14.41 2.84 -0.12
CA THR A 434 15.31 3.56 -1.02
C THR A 434 14.55 4.25 -2.16
N ILE A 435 13.52 3.61 -2.72
CA ILE A 435 12.69 4.22 -3.78
C ILE A 435 11.71 5.27 -3.24
N TRP A 436 11.16 5.07 -2.04
CA TRP A 436 10.34 6.10 -1.38
C TRP A 436 11.14 7.38 -1.09
N MET A 437 12.42 7.24 -0.72
CA MET A 437 13.34 8.35 -0.54
C MET A 437 13.58 9.11 -1.85
N ALA A 438 13.75 8.36 -2.96
CA ALA A 438 13.88 8.95 -4.28
C ALA A 438 12.64 9.80 -4.64
N PHE A 439 11.43 9.30 -4.37
CA PHE A 439 10.20 10.07 -4.58
C PHE A 439 10.17 11.35 -3.72
N LYS A 440 10.45 11.23 -2.42
CA LYS A 440 10.42 12.35 -1.47
C LYS A 440 11.31 13.51 -1.90
N HIS A 441 12.47 13.17 -2.46
CA HIS A 441 13.49 14.15 -2.84
C HIS A 441 13.61 14.35 -4.34
N ASP A 442 12.65 13.91 -5.15
CA ASP A 442 12.59 14.12 -6.61
C ASP A 442 13.87 13.65 -7.34
N VAL A 443 14.36 12.46 -6.98
CA VAL A 443 15.54 11.86 -7.61
C VAL A 443 15.14 11.14 -8.90
N ARG A 444 15.66 11.60 -10.04
CA ARG A 444 15.32 11.04 -11.36
C ARG A 444 15.87 9.64 -11.57
N VAL A 445 17.13 9.41 -11.19
CA VAL A 445 17.84 8.15 -11.37
C VAL A 445 18.45 7.70 -10.06
N TYR A 446 18.16 6.47 -9.65
CA TYR A 446 18.88 5.76 -8.60
C TYR A 446 19.89 4.82 -9.26
N PHE A 447 21.10 4.70 -8.72
CA PHE A 447 22.13 3.82 -9.26
C PHE A 447 22.50 2.69 -8.28
N TYR A 448 22.64 1.46 -8.78
CA TYR A 448 23.24 0.35 -8.02
C TYR A 448 24.46 -0.18 -8.76
N TRP A 449 25.58 -0.26 -8.04
CA TRP A 449 26.91 -0.41 -8.62
C TRP A 449 27.14 -1.71 -9.39
N HIS A 450 26.39 -2.79 -9.10
CA HIS A 450 26.47 -4.05 -9.84
C HIS A 450 25.27 -4.95 -9.56
N SER A 451 24.87 -5.81 -10.51
CA SER A 451 23.70 -6.70 -10.36
C SER A 451 24.04 -8.19 -10.33
N VAL A 452 25.14 -8.56 -10.98
CA VAL A 452 25.62 -9.95 -11.17
C VAL A 452 27.10 -10.09 -10.79
N HIS A 453 27.52 -9.53 -9.65
CA HIS A 453 28.94 -9.50 -9.23
C HIS A 453 29.41 -10.87 -8.73
N TRP A 454 29.32 -11.90 -9.58
CA TRP A 454 29.61 -13.29 -9.25
C TRP A 454 31.10 -13.61 -9.34
N ARG A 455 31.80 -12.99 -10.27
CA ARG A 455 33.26 -12.88 -10.20
C ARG A 455 33.61 -11.56 -9.52
N HIS A 456 34.25 -11.64 -8.35
CA HIS A 456 34.70 -10.47 -7.62
C HIS A 456 35.56 -9.57 -8.51
N ASN A 457 35.49 -8.25 -8.34
CA ASN A 457 36.38 -7.29 -8.97
C ASN A 457 37.85 -7.46 -8.51
N SER A 458 38.75 -6.60 -9.00
CA SER A 458 40.19 -6.67 -8.69
C SER A 458 40.53 -6.39 -7.21
N GLN A 459 39.56 -5.92 -6.41
CA GLN A 459 39.77 -5.66 -4.99
C GLN A 459 39.95 -6.95 -4.18
N LYS A 460 39.34 -8.05 -4.63
CA LYS A 460 39.49 -9.38 -4.01
C LYS A 460 40.86 -9.98 -4.32
N GLN A 461 41.58 -10.35 -3.27
CA GLN A 461 42.82 -11.12 -3.38
C GLN A 461 42.51 -12.63 -3.39
N GLY A 462 43.13 -13.38 -4.31
CA GLY A 462 42.99 -14.84 -4.42
C GLY A 462 41.91 -15.27 -5.43
N GLU A 463 41.16 -16.33 -5.09
CA GLU A 463 40.04 -16.80 -5.89
C GLU A 463 38.97 -15.70 -6.02
N ARG A 464 38.52 -15.46 -7.24
CA ARG A 464 37.57 -14.40 -7.60
C ARG A 464 36.27 -14.95 -8.15
N ASN A 465 36.26 -16.16 -8.70
CA ASN A 465 35.03 -16.84 -9.12
C ASN A 465 34.35 -17.39 -7.86
N GLN A 466 33.21 -16.83 -7.52
CA GLN A 466 32.50 -17.15 -6.29
C GLN A 466 31.55 -18.33 -6.51
N ASN A 467 31.40 -19.16 -5.48
CA ASN A 467 30.22 -20.00 -5.37
C ASN A 467 29.08 -19.16 -4.79
N VAL A 468 28.36 -18.44 -5.66
CA VAL A 468 27.32 -17.49 -5.25
C VAL A 468 26.13 -18.15 -4.54
N TRP A 469 25.92 -19.46 -4.71
CA TRP A 469 24.84 -20.20 -4.06
C TRP A 469 25.18 -20.67 -2.63
N ALA A 470 26.47 -20.79 -2.31
CA ALA A 470 26.96 -21.25 -1.02
C ALA A 470 27.61 -20.13 -0.18
N GLU A 471 28.23 -19.13 -0.81
CA GLU A 471 28.96 -18.06 -0.15
C GLU A 471 28.16 -16.75 -0.16
N SER A 472 27.78 -16.28 1.04
CA SER A 472 26.97 -15.06 1.15
C SER A 472 27.76 -13.77 0.97
N ILE A 473 29.09 -13.79 1.12
CA ILE A 473 29.96 -12.62 0.95
C ILE A 473 30.23 -12.41 -0.54
N THR A 474 29.65 -11.37 -1.12
CA THR A 474 29.77 -11.09 -2.56
C THR A 474 30.63 -9.88 -2.90
N PHE A 475 30.94 -9.08 -1.88
CA PHE A 475 31.97 -8.06 -1.91
C PHE A 475 33.01 -8.35 -0.82
N ASP A 476 34.29 -8.38 -1.19
CA ASP A 476 35.38 -8.63 -0.26
C ASP A 476 36.67 -7.95 -0.74
N ASN A 477 37.11 -6.94 0.00
CA ASN A 477 38.35 -6.22 -0.28
C ASN A 477 39.41 -6.43 0.82
N ARG A 478 39.24 -7.47 1.64
CA ARG A 478 40.23 -7.86 2.65
C ARG A 478 41.55 -8.28 2.01
N LYS A 479 42.61 -8.18 2.80
CA LYS A 479 44.00 -8.57 2.47
C LYS A 479 44.65 -7.72 1.37
N GLN A 480 44.08 -6.56 1.03
CA GLN A 480 44.75 -5.64 0.11
C GLN A 480 46.01 -5.04 0.75
N PRO A 481 47.18 -5.14 0.09
CA PRO A 481 48.47 -4.78 0.70
C PRO A 481 48.62 -3.29 0.99
N TYR A 482 47.92 -2.42 0.27
CA TYR A 482 48.04 -0.96 0.37
C TYR A 482 46.79 -0.28 0.94
N LYS A 483 45.83 -1.06 1.45
CA LYS A 483 44.59 -0.53 2.02
C LYS A 483 44.66 -0.61 3.55
N PRO A 484 44.44 0.49 4.30
CA PRO A 484 44.37 0.46 5.76
C PRO A 484 43.40 -0.62 6.24
N ILE A 485 43.73 -1.29 7.36
CA ILE A 485 42.93 -2.44 7.83
C ILE A 485 41.49 -2.03 8.16
N ASP A 486 41.30 -0.79 8.62
CA ASP A 486 39.99 -0.23 8.95
C ASP A 486 39.15 0.07 7.71
N ASP A 487 39.79 0.23 6.55
CA ASP A 487 39.11 0.41 5.26
C ASP A 487 38.91 -0.94 4.52
N GLN A 488 39.32 -2.05 5.13
CA GLN A 488 39.06 -3.40 4.61
C GLN A 488 37.75 -3.95 5.20
N GLY A 489 36.93 -4.51 4.33
CA GLY A 489 35.55 -4.88 4.59
C GLY A 489 35.05 -6.00 3.70
N TYR A 490 33.88 -6.50 4.06
CA TYR A 490 33.16 -7.52 3.31
C TYR A 490 31.66 -7.32 3.53
N ILE A 491 30.86 -7.64 2.51
CA ILE A 491 29.42 -7.37 2.52
C ILE A 491 28.67 -8.57 1.95
N HIS A 492 27.55 -8.91 2.58
CA HIS A 492 26.71 -10.03 2.17
C HIS A 492 25.69 -9.63 1.09
N GLY A 493 25.81 -10.21 -0.12
CA GLY A 493 24.91 -9.97 -1.27
C GLY A 493 25.06 -8.64 -1.99
N ASP A 494 25.99 -7.78 -1.58
CA ASP A 494 26.30 -6.53 -2.28
C ASP A 494 26.75 -6.81 -3.72
N GLY A 495 26.23 -6.03 -4.66
CA GLY A 495 26.48 -6.22 -6.10
C GLY A 495 25.79 -7.44 -6.74
N VAL A 496 24.97 -8.19 -6.00
CA VAL A 496 24.28 -9.41 -6.48
C VAL A 496 22.78 -9.36 -6.17
N LEU A 497 22.00 -8.96 -7.17
CA LEU A 497 20.53 -8.95 -7.13
C LEU A 497 19.91 -10.07 -7.99
N ILE A 498 20.70 -10.66 -8.87
CA ILE A 498 20.31 -11.72 -9.80
C ILE A 498 21.34 -12.84 -9.69
N TYR A 499 20.87 -14.09 -9.64
CA TYR A 499 21.69 -15.30 -9.53
C TYR A 499 21.59 -16.14 -10.81
N PRO A 500 22.61 -16.95 -11.12
CA PRO A 500 22.58 -17.81 -12.29
C PRO A 500 21.76 -19.08 -12.01
N GLY A 501 20.85 -19.44 -12.91
CA GLY A 501 20.07 -20.69 -12.81
C GLY A 501 20.82 -21.95 -13.25
N GLU A 502 21.94 -21.80 -13.97
CA GLU A 502 22.90 -22.87 -14.28
C GLU A 502 24.28 -22.44 -13.79
N ASP A 503 25.09 -23.39 -13.35
CA ASP A 503 26.43 -23.09 -12.85
C ASP A 503 27.46 -24.09 -13.40
N GLN A 504 28.29 -23.63 -14.33
CA GLN A 504 29.38 -24.40 -14.93
C GLN A 504 30.65 -24.41 -14.08
N LEU A 505 30.80 -23.44 -13.18
CA LEU A 505 31.98 -23.33 -12.31
C LEU A 505 31.81 -24.14 -11.03
N HIS A 506 30.57 -24.23 -10.54
CA HIS A 506 30.14 -24.99 -9.38
C HIS A 506 28.97 -25.92 -9.74
N PRO A 507 29.20 -27.00 -10.52
CA PRO A 507 28.13 -27.88 -11.02
C PRO A 507 27.27 -28.52 -9.93
N GLU A 508 27.79 -28.62 -8.71
CA GLU A 508 27.02 -29.03 -7.55
C GLU A 508 25.85 -28.07 -7.27
N GLU A 509 26.02 -26.76 -7.49
CA GLU A 509 25.01 -25.73 -7.22
C GLU A 509 24.05 -25.44 -8.38
N ASP A 510 24.22 -26.13 -9.51
CA ASP A 510 23.38 -26.01 -10.70
C ASP A 510 21.89 -26.28 -10.41
N ARG A 511 21.06 -25.25 -10.64
CA ARG A 511 19.61 -25.30 -10.44
C ARG A 511 18.87 -25.86 -11.65
N GLY A 512 19.55 -26.09 -12.77
CA GLY A 512 18.95 -26.59 -14.01
C GLY A 512 17.95 -25.62 -14.64
N VAL A 513 18.08 -24.32 -14.34
CA VAL A 513 17.20 -23.26 -14.85
C VAL A 513 17.97 -22.45 -15.90
N PRO A 514 17.61 -22.47 -17.18
CA PRO A 514 18.38 -21.88 -18.28
C PRO A 514 18.20 -20.36 -18.37
N GLY A 515 18.42 -19.63 -17.28
CA GLY A 515 18.16 -18.20 -17.20
C GLY A 515 18.46 -17.60 -15.81
N PRO A 516 18.14 -16.32 -15.63
CA PRO A 516 18.38 -15.61 -14.38
C PRO A 516 17.39 -16.03 -13.28
N ILE A 517 17.82 -15.90 -12.03
CA ILE A 517 17.00 -16.10 -10.82
C ILE A 517 16.99 -14.80 -9.99
N ALA A 518 15.80 -14.31 -9.66
CA ALA A 518 15.60 -13.08 -8.88
C ALA A 518 15.85 -13.30 -7.37
N THR A 519 15.83 -12.18 -6.64
CA THR A 519 16.01 -12.14 -5.18
C THR A 519 14.87 -11.39 -4.50
N ILE A 520 14.70 -11.61 -3.20
CA ILE A 520 13.79 -10.82 -2.36
C ILE A 520 14.13 -9.32 -2.43
N GLN A 521 15.42 -8.97 -2.51
CA GLN A 521 15.87 -7.58 -2.64
C GLN A 521 15.40 -6.96 -3.97
N LEU A 522 15.55 -7.68 -5.08
CA LEU A 522 15.08 -7.21 -6.40
C LEU A 522 13.56 -7.11 -6.46
N ALA A 523 12.84 -8.05 -5.85
CA ALA A 523 11.39 -7.97 -5.70
C ALA A 523 10.98 -6.71 -4.90
N ASN A 524 11.69 -6.39 -3.81
CA ASN A 524 11.41 -5.18 -3.03
C ASN A 524 11.81 -3.88 -3.74
N PHE A 525 12.79 -3.89 -4.65
CA PHE A 525 12.99 -2.78 -5.58
C PHE A 525 11.77 -2.56 -6.48
N ARG A 526 11.24 -3.63 -7.09
CA ARG A 526 10.01 -3.57 -7.90
C ARG A 526 8.86 -2.99 -7.08
N ARG A 527 8.65 -3.46 -5.84
CA ARG A 527 7.60 -2.92 -4.94
C ARG A 527 7.78 -1.43 -4.67
N GLY A 528 9.00 -0.97 -4.44
CA GLY A 528 9.29 0.45 -4.27
C GLY A 528 8.97 1.26 -5.52
N LEU A 529 9.31 0.75 -6.71
CA LEU A 529 9.03 1.40 -7.99
C LEU A 529 7.54 1.42 -8.33
N GLU A 530 6.79 0.39 -7.94
CA GLU A 530 5.33 0.37 -8.02
C GLU A 530 4.71 1.37 -7.03
N ASP A 531 5.17 1.43 -5.78
CA ASP A 531 4.73 2.45 -4.82
C ASP A 531 4.98 3.88 -5.34
N HIS A 532 6.12 4.11 -6.01
CA HIS A 532 6.41 5.38 -6.68
C HIS A 532 5.35 5.73 -7.73
N GLN A 533 4.83 4.75 -8.49
CA GLN A 533 3.71 4.96 -9.42
C GLN A 533 2.42 5.37 -8.71
N TYR A 534 2.09 4.73 -7.59
CA TYR A 534 0.94 5.13 -6.76
C TYR A 534 1.06 6.58 -6.31
N LEU A 535 2.21 6.95 -5.76
CA LEU A 535 2.49 8.31 -5.30
C LEU A 535 2.42 9.33 -6.45
N THR A 536 3.01 9.01 -7.61
CA THR A 536 2.96 9.85 -8.81
C THR A 536 1.53 10.02 -9.32
N LEU A 537 0.76 8.94 -9.41
CA LEU A 537 -0.63 8.98 -9.87
C LEU A 537 -1.51 9.80 -8.91
N ALA A 538 -1.39 9.57 -7.61
CA ALA A 538 -2.10 10.34 -6.59
C ALA A 538 -1.77 11.84 -6.69
N ARG A 539 -0.50 12.20 -6.85
CA ARG A 539 -0.08 13.61 -7.02
C ARG A 539 -0.65 14.22 -8.31
N LYS A 540 -0.70 13.48 -9.42
CA LYS A 540 -1.33 13.93 -10.68
C LYS A 540 -2.84 14.16 -10.54
N LEU A 541 -3.50 13.42 -9.64
CA LEU A 541 -4.92 13.58 -9.32
C LEU A 541 -5.21 14.68 -8.28
N GLY A 542 -4.19 15.45 -7.87
CA GLY A 542 -4.35 16.54 -6.88
C GLY A 542 -4.44 16.06 -5.43
N LEU A 543 -4.11 14.80 -5.14
CA LEU A 543 -4.18 14.20 -3.80
C LEU A 543 -2.93 14.51 -2.95
N GLY A 544 -2.45 15.76 -2.99
CA GLY A 544 -1.20 16.19 -2.37
C GLY A 544 -1.10 15.85 -0.89
N ASP A 545 -2.17 16.11 -0.12
CA ASP A 545 -2.19 15.84 1.33
C ASP A 545 -2.04 14.35 1.67
N VAL A 546 -2.65 13.47 0.85
CA VAL A 546 -2.56 12.02 1.02
C VAL A 546 -1.14 11.54 0.73
N VAL A 547 -0.53 12.05 -0.35
CA VAL A 547 0.85 11.75 -0.72
C VAL A 547 1.81 12.21 0.37
N ASP A 548 1.65 13.43 0.87
CA ASP A 548 2.54 13.98 1.88
C ASP A 548 2.41 13.25 3.23
N ASP A 549 1.21 12.81 3.59
CA ASP A 549 1.00 11.94 4.76
C ASP A 549 1.66 10.57 4.60
N ALA A 550 1.54 9.95 3.42
CA ALA A 550 2.22 8.70 3.11
C ALA A 550 3.75 8.85 3.21
N ILE A 551 4.33 9.90 2.61
CA ILE A 551 5.78 10.19 2.72
C ILE A 551 6.21 10.38 4.17
N ARG A 552 5.47 11.19 4.94
CA ARG A 552 5.79 11.45 6.36
C ARG A 552 5.72 10.18 7.22
N SER A 553 4.84 9.24 6.89
CA SER A 553 4.72 7.98 7.62
C SER A 553 5.79 6.94 7.25
N ILE A 554 6.26 6.93 6.00
CA ILE A 554 7.20 5.93 5.50
C ILE A 554 8.66 6.38 5.53
N VAL A 555 8.97 7.60 5.10
CA VAL A 555 10.35 8.14 5.04
C VAL A 555 10.43 9.55 5.63
N PRO A 556 10.14 9.74 6.94
CA PRO A 556 10.10 11.06 7.57
C PRO A 556 11.44 11.80 7.53
N ARG A 557 12.57 11.13 7.76
CA ARG A 557 13.92 11.74 7.78
C ARG A 557 14.98 10.82 7.16
N VAL A 558 15.66 11.30 6.13
CA VAL A 558 16.63 10.52 5.35
C VAL A 558 17.76 11.41 4.85
N PHE A 559 18.79 10.82 4.27
CA PHE A 559 19.98 11.53 3.79
C PHE A 559 20.58 12.41 4.89
N SER A 560 20.99 13.65 4.58
CA SER A 560 21.57 14.58 5.56
C SER A 560 20.61 15.04 6.68
N ASP A 561 19.34 14.66 6.66
CA ASP A 561 18.35 14.91 7.75
C ASP A 561 18.13 13.64 8.61
N ALA A 562 18.80 12.52 8.32
CA ALA A 562 18.70 11.32 9.13
C ALA A 562 19.25 11.53 10.55
N GLY A 563 18.68 10.81 11.51
CA GLY A 563 19.20 10.74 12.88
C GLY A 563 20.07 9.50 13.11
N GLU A 564 20.38 9.17 14.36
CA GLU A 564 21.19 7.99 14.72
C GLU A 564 20.53 6.63 14.39
N ARG A 565 19.22 6.62 14.11
CA ARG A 565 18.43 5.43 13.77
C ARG A 565 17.78 5.62 12.40
N VAL A 566 17.54 4.51 11.70
CA VAL A 566 16.65 4.53 10.53
C VAL A 566 15.29 5.09 10.93
N SER A 567 14.72 5.94 10.08
CA SER A 567 13.41 6.56 10.31
C SER A 567 12.28 5.93 9.50
N PHE A 568 12.62 4.92 8.68
CA PHE A 568 11.71 4.18 7.83
C PHE A 568 11.41 2.80 8.40
N PRO A 569 10.24 2.20 8.08
CA PRO A 569 9.87 0.88 8.56
C PRO A 569 10.80 -0.23 8.04
N GLU A 570 11.11 -1.17 8.92
CA GLU A 570 11.91 -2.38 8.62
C GLU A 570 11.03 -3.61 8.32
N THR A 571 9.70 -3.45 8.35
CA THR A 571 8.68 -4.48 8.11
C THR A 571 7.75 -4.03 6.99
N GLY A 572 7.10 -4.97 6.29
CA GLY A 572 6.26 -4.66 5.12
C GLY A 572 4.92 -3.99 5.46
N ASP A 573 4.31 -4.31 6.61
CA ASP A 573 2.95 -3.87 6.98
C ASP A 573 2.70 -2.35 6.84
N PRO A 574 3.60 -1.45 7.29
CA PRO A 574 3.41 -0.02 7.12
C PRO A 574 3.37 0.44 5.66
N TYR A 575 4.19 -0.16 4.79
CA TYR A 575 4.18 0.16 3.35
C TYR A 575 2.88 -0.30 2.70
N GLU A 576 2.39 -1.49 3.05
CA GLU A 576 1.10 -2.00 2.58
C GLU A 576 -0.06 -1.06 2.99
N ALA A 577 -0.07 -0.62 4.25
CA ALA A 577 -1.06 0.33 4.73
C ALA A 577 -1.03 1.67 3.98
N ALA A 578 0.17 2.20 3.70
CA ALA A 578 0.33 3.42 2.92
C ALA A 578 -0.15 3.24 1.46
N ARG A 579 0.18 2.10 0.82
CA ARG A 579 -0.24 1.80 -0.55
C ARG A 579 -1.75 1.67 -0.67
N VAL A 580 -2.41 0.92 0.23
CA VAL A 580 -3.87 0.77 0.24
C VAL A 580 -4.57 2.11 0.46
N LYS A 581 -4.04 2.95 1.36
CA LYS A 581 -4.54 4.31 1.55
C LYS A 581 -4.45 5.15 0.28
N LEU A 582 -3.32 5.10 -0.42
CA LEU A 582 -3.15 5.78 -1.71
C LEU A 582 -4.11 5.23 -2.77
N ALA A 583 -4.28 3.90 -2.83
CA ALA A 583 -5.16 3.22 -3.77
C ALA A 583 -6.60 3.70 -3.65
N HIS A 584 -7.19 3.62 -2.45
CA HIS A 584 -8.57 4.06 -2.23
C HIS A 584 -8.75 5.56 -2.49
N ALA A 585 -7.74 6.39 -2.19
CA ALA A 585 -7.80 7.82 -2.54
C ALA A 585 -7.80 8.04 -4.06
N ILE A 586 -6.99 7.29 -4.81
CA ILE A 586 -6.95 7.32 -6.28
C ILE A 586 -8.30 6.87 -6.87
N GLU A 587 -8.88 5.78 -6.36
CA GLU A 587 -10.20 5.31 -6.80
C GLU A 587 -11.29 6.33 -6.52
N GLY A 588 -11.33 6.89 -5.31
CA GLY A 588 -12.29 7.93 -4.94
C GLY A 588 -12.16 9.19 -5.80
N ALA A 589 -10.93 9.57 -6.19
CA ALA A 589 -10.72 10.69 -7.11
C ALA A 589 -11.19 10.35 -8.54
N ALA A 590 -10.92 9.13 -9.01
CA ALA A 590 -11.38 8.67 -10.32
C ALA A 590 -12.92 8.59 -10.40
N GLN A 591 -13.58 8.10 -9.35
CA GLN A 591 -15.04 8.08 -9.26
C GLN A 591 -15.65 9.49 -9.30
N ARG A 592 -15.09 10.44 -8.53
CA ARG A 592 -15.50 11.87 -8.59
C ARG A 592 -15.38 12.46 -9.98
N SER A 593 -14.38 12.05 -10.77
CA SER A 593 -14.23 12.51 -12.16
C SER A 593 -15.29 11.94 -13.11
N GLN A 594 -15.92 10.82 -12.75
CA GLN A 594 -16.97 10.15 -13.51
C GLN A 594 -18.39 10.52 -13.06
N THR A 595 -18.56 11.08 -11.86
CA THR A 595 -19.85 11.58 -11.38
C THR A 595 -20.41 12.61 -12.37
N PRO A 596 -21.68 12.51 -12.79
CA PRO A 596 -22.30 13.46 -13.71
C PRO A 596 -22.09 14.89 -13.23
N ARG A 597 -21.60 15.78 -14.12
CA ARG A 597 -21.40 17.19 -13.78
C ARG A 597 -22.76 17.84 -13.48
N VAL A 598 -22.98 18.17 -12.22
CA VAL A 598 -24.07 19.04 -11.78
C VAL A 598 -23.78 20.44 -12.29
N SER A 599 -24.62 20.95 -13.19
CA SER A 599 -24.49 22.30 -13.77
C SER A 599 -25.55 23.28 -13.28
N VAL A 600 -26.62 22.77 -12.68
CA VAL A 600 -27.70 23.53 -12.05
C VAL A 600 -28.17 22.79 -10.79
N PRO A 601 -28.77 23.47 -9.81
CA PRO A 601 -29.33 22.81 -8.63
C PRO A 601 -30.39 21.75 -8.98
N VAL A 602 -30.24 20.54 -8.44
CA VAL A 602 -31.12 19.39 -8.68
C VAL A 602 -31.81 18.99 -7.37
N LEU A 603 -33.14 18.92 -7.39
CA LEU A 603 -33.92 18.47 -6.23
C LEU A 603 -33.84 16.95 -6.05
N PHE A 604 -33.87 16.52 -4.79
CA PHE A 604 -33.72 15.14 -4.34
C PHE A 604 -34.68 14.12 -5.00
N ASP A 605 -35.88 14.53 -5.40
CA ASP A 605 -36.96 13.65 -5.90
C ASP A 605 -36.99 13.52 -7.43
N THR A 606 -35.84 13.60 -8.08
CA THR A 606 -35.72 13.59 -9.54
C THR A 606 -34.84 12.45 -10.06
N PRO A 607 -35.08 11.92 -11.28
CA PRO A 607 -34.20 10.91 -11.89
C PRO A 607 -32.75 11.35 -12.06
N GLU A 608 -32.50 12.66 -12.23
CA GLU A 608 -31.14 13.20 -12.32
C GLU A 608 -30.44 13.13 -10.96
N ALA A 609 -31.14 13.44 -9.86
CA ALA A 609 -30.61 13.24 -8.51
C ALA A 609 -30.27 11.77 -8.27
N ASP A 610 -31.15 10.84 -8.65
CA ASP A 610 -30.87 9.40 -8.51
C ASP A 610 -29.58 8.99 -9.23
N LYS A 611 -29.37 9.50 -10.46
CA LYS A 611 -28.16 9.22 -11.25
C LYS A 611 -26.90 9.79 -10.61
N ILE A 612 -26.97 10.99 -10.04
CA ILE A 612 -25.84 11.59 -9.33
C ILE A 612 -25.52 10.76 -8.08
N LEU A 613 -26.52 10.54 -7.23
CA LEU A 613 -26.38 9.89 -5.92
C LEU A 613 -25.97 8.42 -6.04
N SER A 614 -26.50 7.68 -7.00
CA SER A 614 -26.13 6.28 -7.24
C SER A 614 -24.67 6.06 -7.64
N THR A 615 -23.96 7.13 -8.01
CA THR A 615 -22.54 7.11 -8.37
C THR A 615 -21.64 7.84 -7.37
N MET A 616 -22.22 8.38 -6.30
CA MET A 616 -21.53 9.20 -5.32
C MET A 616 -21.15 8.36 -4.11
N GLU A 617 -19.87 8.34 -3.76
CA GLU A 617 -19.40 7.84 -2.47
C GLU A 617 -19.70 8.91 -1.39
N ILE A 618 -20.57 8.57 -0.44
CA ILE A 618 -20.94 9.44 0.69
C ILE A 618 -20.15 8.97 1.92
N PHE A 619 -19.14 9.75 2.29
CA PHE A 619 -18.10 9.39 3.27
C PHE A 619 -17.21 8.21 2.85
N PRO A 620 -15.95 8.14 3.33
CA PRO A 620 -15.08 6.99 3.06
C PRO A 620 -15.70 5.63 3.47
N PRO A 621 -15.30 4.50 2.86
CA PRO A 621 -15.80 3.17 3.23
C PRO A 621 -15.51 2.77 4.70
N ASP A 622 -14.42 3.28 5.29
CA ASP A 622 -14.06 3.04 6.69
C ASP A 622 -14.72 4.04 7.66
N ASN A 623 -15.58 4.94 7.16
CA ASN A 623 -16.33 5.89 7.97
C ASN A 623 -17.36 5.15 8.86
N PRO A 624 -17.63 5.63 10.09
CA PRO A 624 -18.66 5.05 10.96
C PRO A 624 -20.07 4.95 10.34
N TRP A 625 -20.41 5.78 9.35
CA TRP A 625 -21.67 5.65 8.59
C TRP A 625 -21.70 4.38 7.74
N ASN A 626 -20.56 3.97 7.18
CA ASN A 626 -20.43 2.87 6.21
C ASN A 626 -19.91 1.57 6.85
N GLU A 627 -19.71 1.55 8.18
CA GLU A 627 -19.22 0.38 8.90
C GLU A 627 -20.24 -0.77 8.95
N ASP A 628 -19.81 -1.96 8.49
CA ASP A 628 -20.55 -3.21 8.68
C ASP A 628 -20.51 -3.66 10.14
N ILE A 629 -21.65 -3.58 10.82
CA ILE A 629 -21.81 -3.94 12.22
C ILE A 629 -22.48 -5.30 12.41
N SER A 630 -22.71 -6.08 11.36
CA SER A 630 -23.51 -7.32 11.42
C SER A 630 -22.97 -8.38 12.38
N ASN A 631 -21.65 -8.37 12.63
CA ASN A 631 -20.98 -9.30 13.55
C ASN A 631 -20.50 -8.63 14.85
N ARG A 632 -20.89 -7.37 15.11
CA ARG A 632 -20.50 -6.68 16.35
C ARG A 632 -21.16 -7.32 17.58
N PRO A 633 -20.47 -7.39 18.73
CA PRO A 633 -21.06 -7.86 19.97
C PRO A 633 -22.27 -7.01 20.38
N VAL A 634 -23.27 -7.66 20.95
CA VAL A 634 -24.42 -7.00 21.58
C VAL A 634 -23.96 -6.34 22.88
N ASP A 635 -24.41 -5.12 23.14
CA ASP A 635 -24.13 -4.43 24.40
C ASP A 635 -24.80 -5.17 25.57
N PRO A 636 -24.09 -5.43 26.69
CA PRO A 636 -24.67 -6.09 27.85
C PRO A 636 -25.92 -5.41 28.42
N ASN A 637 -26.08 -4.09 28.23
CA ASN A 637 -27.23 -3.31 28.68
C ASN A 637 -28.32 -3.14 27.60
N SER A 638 -28.18 -3.80 26.44
CA SER A 638 -29.08 -3.68 25.29
C SER A 638 -30.56 -3.79 25.67
N ALA A 639 -30.95 -4.84 26.41
CA ALA A 639 -32.36 -5.05 26.78
C ALA A 639 -32.94 -3.90 27.64
N ALA A 640 -32.15 -3.31 28.54
CA ALA A 640 -32.60 -2.21 29.37
C ALA A 640 -32.73 -0.91 28.56
N ILE A 641 -31.80 -0.67 27.63
CA ILE A 641 -31.83 0.50 26.74
C ILE A 641 -33.04 0.41 25.81
N ILE A 642 -33.24 -0.73 25.13
CA ILE A 642 -34.40 -0.99 24.27
C ILE A 642 -35.71 -0.83 25.06
N GLY A 643 -35.77 -1.37 26.29
CA GLY A 643 -36.91 -1.19 27.18
C GLY A 643 -37.20 0.26 27.55
N SER A 644 -36.17 1.11 27.68
CA SER A 644 -36.31 2.54 28.02
C SER A 644 -36.86 3.40 26.88
N ILE A 645 -36.60 2.99 25.62
CA ILE A 645 -37.12 3.62 24.39
C ILE A 645 -38.53 3.10 24.10
N GLY A 646 -38.74 1.79 24.23
CA GLY A 646 -40.05 1.14 24.11
C GLY A 646 -39.98 -0.14 23.28
N ALA A 647 -39.88 -1.30 23.94
CA ALA A 647 -39.71 -2.58 23.24
C ALA A 647 -40.92 -2.96 22.35
N ASP A 648 -42.15 -2.66 22.78
CA ASP A 648 -43.36 -3.00 22.01
C ASP A 648 -43.77 -1.92 21.00
N ALA A 649 -43.06 -0.78 20.98
CA ALA A 649 -43.35 0.31 20.08
C ALA A 649 -43.01 -0.08 18.63
N PRO A 650 -43.86 0.28 17.65
CA PRO A 650 -43.57 0.05 16.24
C PRO A 650 -42.42 0.94 15.77
N LEU A 651 -41.61 0.43 14.84
CA LEU A 651 -40.72 1.26 14.04
C LEU A 651 -41.56 2.21 13.18
N GLY A 652 -41.42 3.50 13.44
CA GLY A 652 -42.00 4.56 12.64
C GLY A 652 -41.00 5.10 11.62
N TYR A 653 -41.53 5.86 10.68
CA TYR A 653 -40.73 6.71 9.82
C TYR A 653 -41.42 8.06 9.67
N ASN A 654 -40.63 9.09 9.41
CA ASN A 654 -41.11 10.38 8.96
C ASN A 654 -40.49 10.71 7.61
N LEU A 655 -41.31 11.34 6.77
CA LEU A 655 -40.87 11.83 5.47
C LEU A 655 -40.35 13.26 5.69
N ASP A 656 -39.25 13.42 6.40
CA ASP A 656 -38.61 14.71 6.67
C ASP A 656 -37.21 14.74 6.04
N MET A 657 -36.54 15.89 6.03
CA MET A 657 -35.18 16.04 5.46
C MET A 657 -35.08 15.92 3.94
N ASN A 658 -35.71 16.85 3.22
CA ASN A 658 -35.39 17.08 1.81
C ASN A 658 -34.00 17.74 1.65
N PHE A 659 -33.41 17.57 0.47
CA PHE A 659 -32.11 18.16 0.14
C PHE A 659 -32.07 18.64 -1.31
N VAL A 660 -31.07 19.46 -1.62
CA VAL A 660 -30.78 19.89 -2.98
C VAL A 660 -29.31 19.62 -3.29
N ILE A 661 -29.06 19.06 -4.47
CA ILE A 661 -27.72 18.86 -5.01
C ILE A 661 -27.33 20.14 -5.75
N VAL A 662 -26.21 20.75 -5.42
CA VAL A 662 -25.76 22.02 -6.01
C VAL A 662 -24.55 21.81 -6.91
N PRO A 663 -24.39 22.61 -7.97
CA PRO A 663 -23.17 22.60 -8.77
C PRO A 663 -21.97 23.14 -7.97
N PRO A 664 -20.73 22.73 -8.27
CA PRO A 664 -19.55 23.13 -7.51
C PRO A 664 -19.25 24.64 -7.55
N ASP A 665 -19.80 25.34 -8.54
CA ASP A 665 -19.70 26.79 -8.73
C ASP A 665 -20.98 27.54 -8.29
N GLN A 666 -21.88 26.90 -7.54
CA GLN A 666 -23.09 27.52 -7.00
C GLN A 666 -22.77 28.81 -6.23
N PRO A 667 -23.37 29.95 -6.62
CA PRO A 667 -23.18 31.22 -5.91
C PRO A 667 -23.44 31.09 -4.41
N ARG A 668 -22.48 31.59 -3.62
CA ARG A 668 -22.55 31.57 -2.16
C ARG A 668 -23.23 32.83 -1.62
N VAL A 669 -24.12 32.66 -0.65
CA VAL A 669 -24.84 33.74 0.03
C VAL A 669 -24.49 33.78 1.52
N PRO A 670 -24.41 34.96 2.15
CA PRO A 670 -24.24 35.06 3.59
C PRO A 670 -25.48 34.52 4.30
N VAL A 671 -25.26 33.82 5.42
CA VAL A 671 -26.31 33.36 6.34
C VAL A 671 -26.00 33.92 7.72
N LYS A 672 -26.97 34.60 8.33
CA LYS A 672 -26.86 35.10 9.70
C LYS A 672 -27.19 33.98 10.69
N ILE A 673 -26.24 33.61 11.54
CA ILE A 673 -26.46 32.62 12.60
C ILE A 673 -27.01 33.30 13.85
N THR A 674 -28.16 32.84 14.36
CA THR A 674 -28.90 33.53 15.43
C THR A 674 -28.71 32.94 16.82
N GLU A 675 -28.73 31.61 16.99
CA GLU A 675 -28.76 30.97 18.31
C GLU A 675 -27.46 30.25 18.69
N TYR A 676 -26.84 29.52 17.76
CA TYR A 676 -25.63 28.71 18.00
C TYR A 676 -24.40 29.19 17.19
N PRO A 677 -24.03 30.49 17.22
CA PRO A 677 -22.90 30.99 16.43
C PRO A 677 -21.55 30.39 16.87
N ALA A 678 -21.41 30.00 18.15
CA ALA A 678 -20.19 29.41 18.70
C ALA A 678 -20.00 27.92 18.30
N GLU A 679 -21.05 27.28 17.79
CA GLU A 679 -21.08 25.87 17.39
C GLU A 679 -21.50 25.72 15.92
N SER A 680 -21.33 26.78 15.12
CA SER A 680 -21.64 26.82 13.70
C SER A 680 -20.40 27.09 12.87
N ASP A 681 -20.37 26.53 11.66
CA ASP A 681 -19.32 26.80 10.69
C ASP A 681 -19.54 28.18 10.03
N PRO A 682 -18.47 28.89 9.66
CA PRO A 682 -18.58 30.18 9.01
C PRO A 682 -19.05 30.04 7.56
N GLY A 683 -19.97 30.92 7.14
CA GLY A 683 -20.35 31.10 5.74
C GLY A 683 -19.36 31.94 4.93
N PRO A 684 -19.70 32.34 3.68
CA PRO A 684 -20.99 32.16 3.00
C PRO A 684 -21.22 30.75 2.42
N PHE A 685 -22.48 30.41 2.16
CA PHE A 685 -22.95 29.05 1.81
C PHE A 685 -23.64 28.99 0.44
N PRO A 686 -23.56 27.86 -0.29
CA PRO A 686 -24.06 27.73 -1.66
C PRO A 686 -25.58 27.49 -1.72
N ILE A 687 -26.40 28.32 -1.07
CA ILE A 687 -27.87 28.13 -1.04
C ILE A 687 -28.48 28.57 -2.37
N PRO A 688 -29.09 27.67 -3.17
CA PRO A 688 -29.76 28.06 -4.41
C PRO A 688 -31.16 28.66 -4.15
N PRO A 689 -31.73 29.44 -5.08
CA PRO A 689 -33.07 30.00 -4.91
C PRO A 689 -34.19 28.95 -4.73
N ASN A 690 -34.03 27.77 -5.32
CA ASN A 690 -34.96 26.65 -5.23
C ASN A 690 -34.66 25.69 -4.06
N ALA A 691 -33.85 26.11 -3.08
CA ALA A 691 -33.49 25.24 -1.96
C ALA A 691 -34.75 24.84 -1.16
N PRO A 692 -35.02 23.53 -1.00
CA PRO A 692 -36.17 23.08 -0.26
C PRO A 692 -35.92 23.22 1.25
N ILE A 693 -36.98 23.51 1.99
CA ILE A 693 -36.98 23.48 3.47
C ILE A 693 -37.76 22.24 3.88
N GLU A 694 -37.34 21.58 4.96
CA GLU A 694 -37.98 20.41 5.55
C GLU A 694 -39.52 20.47 5.46
N ASN A 695 -40.14 19.34 5.14
CA ASN A 695 -41.57 19.19 4.82
C ASN A 695 -42.02 19.69 3.45
N TRP A 696 -41.17 20.35 2.66
CA TRP A 696 -41.49 20.67 1.26
C TRP A 696 -41.26 19.46 0.31
N PRO A 697 -42.12 19.17 -0.68
CA PRO A 697 -43.47 19.70 -0.95
C PRO A 697 -44.56 18.75 -0.43
N LEU A 698 -44.47 18.30 0.83
CA LEU A 698 -45.40 17.33 1.38
C LEU A 698 -46.78 17.91 1.61
N SER A 699 -47.79 17.05 1.50
CA SER A 699 -49.17 17.34 1.88
C SER A 699 -49.62 16.58 3.14
N ARG A 700 -48.76 15.68 3.66
CA ARG A 700 -48.99 14.88 4.87
C ARG A 700 -47.65 14.61 5.55
N ASN A 701 -47.57 14.87 6.85
CA ASN A 701 -46.52 14.46 7.76
C ASN A 701 -47.09 14.44 9.20
N GLU A 702 -46.31 13.95 10.15
CA GLU A 702 -46.67 13.88 11.57
C GLU A 702 -46.85 15.25 12.23
N ASP A 703 -45.96 16.21 11.91
CA ASP A 703 -46.16 17.62 12.28
C ASP A 703 -47.01 18.33 11.23
N ARG A 704 -48.33 18.29 11.44
CA ARG A 704 -49.30 18.97 10.57
C ARG A 704 -49.13 20.50 10.58
N GLY A 705 -48.53 21.08 11.63
CA GLY A 705 -48.31 22.51 11.75
C GLY A 705 -47.16 23.02 10.87
N ALA A 706 -46.16 22.17 10.64
CA ALA A 706 -45.00 22.46 9.79
C ALA A 706 -45.23 22.22 8.29
N LEU A 707 -46.37 21.62 7.90
CA LEU A 707 -46.67 21.35 6.49
C LEU A 707 -46.94 22.62 5.66
N PRO A 708 -46.54 22.66 4.37
CA PRO A 708 -46.97 23.69 3.45
C PRO A 708 -48.49 23.77 3.35
N LYS A 709 -49.06 24.98 3.54
CA LYS A 709 -50.49 25.20 3.31
C LYS A 709 -50.81 25.08 1.81
N PRO A 710 -52.01 24.61 1.41
CA PRO A 710 -52.38 24.55 0.00
C PRO A 710 -52.20 25.91 -0.70
N GLY A 711 -51.50 25.91 -1.84
CA GLY A 711 -51.25 27.11 -2.65
C GLY A 711 -50.05 27.98 -2.25
N VAL A 712 -49.31 27.61 -1.20
CA VAL A 712 -48.07 28.31 -0.80
C VAL A 712 -46.94 27.99 -1.77
N THR A 713 -46.19 29.02 -2.21
CA THR A 713 -45.00 28.83 -3.04
C THR A 713 -43.78 28.45 -2.19
N LEU A 714 -42.74 27.86 -2.80
CA LEU A 714 -41.50 27.56 -2.07
C LEU A 714 -40.91 28.82 -1.43
N GLU A 715 -40.90 29.95 -2.14
CA GLU A 715 -40.37 31.20 -1.58
C GLU A 715 -41.16 31.66 -0.35
N GLN A 716 -42.49 31.56 -0.38
CA GLN A 716 -43.31 31.85 0.80
C GLN A 716 -42.99 30.89 1.94
N PHE A 717 -42.83 29.59 1.64
CA PHE A 717 -42.47 28.58 2.64
C PHE A 717 -41.05 28.74 3.20
N GLN A 718 -40.10 29.27 2.41
CA GLN A 718 -38.76 29.62 2.86
C GLN A 718 -38.77 30.79 3.87
N ARG A 719 -39.78 31.67 3.79
CA ARG A 719 -39.93 32.84 4.67
C ARG A 719 -40.78 32.55 5.91
N GLU A 720 -41.87 31.80 5.74
CA GLU A 720 -42.93 31.62 6.73
C GLU A 720 -43.03 30.16 7.20
N GLY A 721 -43.51 29.93 8.43
CA GLY A 721 -43.76 28.59 8.99
C GLY A 721 -43.13 28.35 10.36
N THR A 722 -43.43 27.19 10.94
CA THR A 722 -42.93 26.69 12.23
C THR A 722 -42.16 25.38 12.03
N GLY A 723 -41.65 24.77 13.11
CA GLY A 723 -40.89 23.52 13.08
C GLY A 723 -39.38 23.73 12.96
N ASP A 724 -38.65 22.62 12.77
CA ASP A 724 -37.18 22.61 12.73
C ASP A 724 -36.60 23.19 11.45
N ARG A 725 -37.32 23.05 10.33
CA ARG A 725 -37.01 23.73 9.06
C ARG A 725 -35.58 23.49 8.61
N HIS A 726 -35.18 22.22 8.61
CA HIS A 726 -33.87 21.82 8.10
C HIS A 726 -33.70 22.23 6.63
N LEU A 727 -32.52 22.71 6.30
CA LEU A 727 -32.07 22.97 4.93
C LEU A 727 -30.79 22.19 4.69
N ILE A 728 -30.75 21.37 3.63
CA ILE A 728 -29.65 20.45 3.35
C ILE A 728 -29.14 20.66 1.92
N LEU A 729 -27.84 20.96 1.80
CA LEU A 729 -27.15 21.20 0.54
C LEU A 729 -26.06 20.15 0.33
N VAL A 730 -26.11 19.45 -0.79
CA VAL A 730 -25.10 18.46 -1.17
C VAL A 730 -24.32 18.99 -2.36
N ASP A 731 -23.00 19.10 -2.24
CA ASP A 731 -22.08 19.52 -3.31
C ASP A 731 -21.14 18.36 -3.65
N PRO A 732 -21.53 17.48 -4.60
CA PRO A 732 -20.71 16.34 -4.98
C PRO A 732 -19.38 16.76 -5.61
N GLY A 733 -19.36 17.89 -6.34
CA GLY A 733 -18.19 18.34 -7.08
C GLY A 733 -17.04 18.77 -6.17
N ASN A 734 -17.36 19.42 -5.05
CA ASN A 734 -16.37 19.79 -4.03
C ASN A 734 -16.31 18.80 -2.85
N GLY A 735 -17.12 17.74 -2.84
CA GLY A 735 -17.19 16.77 -1.75
C GLY A 735 -17.68 17.38 -0.43
N ARG A 736 -18.65 18.29 -0.47
CA ARG A 736 -19.14 19.02 0.71
C ARG A 736 -20.62 18.80 0.98
N LEU A 737 -20.97 18.83 2.26
CA LEU A 737 -22.34 18.83 2.76
C LEU A 737 -22.51 20.03 3.67
N GLN A 738 -23.58 20.81 3.50
CA GLN A 738 -23.96 21.88 4.42
C GLN A 738 -25.41 21.74 4.89
N GLU A 739 -25.62 21.91 6.18
CA GLU A 739 -26.90 21.68 6.83
C GLU A 739 -27.21 22.81 7.80
N PHE A 740 -28.49 23.16 7.92
CA PHE A 740 -28.94 24.28 8.74
C PHE A 740 -30.15 23.87 9.56
N TRP A 741 -30.22 24.35 10.80
CA TRP A 741 -31.41 24.26 11.65
C TRP A 741 -32.12 25.62 11.72
N GLN A 742 -33.44 25.60 11.62
CA GLN A 742 -34.34 26.76 11.53
C GLN A 742 -34.00 27.75 10.42
N ALA A 743 -33.71 27.24 9.21
CA ALA A 743 -33.38 28.09 8.08
C ALA A 743 -34.59 28.93 7.62
N ARG A 744 -34.36 30.23 7.43
CA ARG A 744 -35.37 31.21 7.01
C ARG A 744 -34.79 32.23 6.05
N ARG A 745 -35.57 32.56 5.03
CA ARG A 745 -35.30 33.67 4.12
C ARG A 745 -35.95 34.94 4.66
N THR A 746 -35.20 36.03 4.72
CA THR A 746 -35.64 37.36 5.15
C THR A 746 -35.37 38.38 4.04
N ASP A 747 -35.81 39.63 4.23
CA ASP A 747 -35.49 40.72 3.30
C ASP A 747 -34.00 41.10 3.31
N ALA A 748 -33.27 40.77 4.39
CA ALA A 748 -31.84 41.03 4.54
C ALA A 748 -30.95 39.86 4.07
N GLY A 749 -31.53 38.74 3.61
CA GLY A 749 -30.82 37.51 3.25
C GLY A 749 -31.30 36.30 4.05
N TRP A 750 -30.48 35.25 4.13
CA TRP A 750 -30.80 34.05 4.89
C TRP A 750 -30.36 34.17 6.36
N GLU A 751 -31.14 33.58 7.26
CA GLU A 751 -30.75 33.33 8.64
C GLU A 751 -31.04 31.88 9.04
N ALA A 752 -30.32 31.39 10.03
CA ALA A 752 -30.48 30.06 10.60
C ALA A 752 -30.05 30.08 12.07
N SER A 753 -30.61 29.20 12.89
CA SER A 753 -30.19 29.06 14.28
C SER A 753 -28.83 28.35 14.40
N GLN A 754 -28.53 27.43 13.49
CA GLN A 754 -27.27 26.68 13.42
C GLN A 754 -26.88 26.41 11.96
N ALA A 755 -25.57 26.37 11.65
CA ALA A 755 -25.05 25.91 10.36
C ALA A 755 -23.86 24.94 10.51
N SER A 756 -23.91 23.81 9.82
CA SER A 756 -22.90 22.75 9.89
C SER A 756 -22.35 22.40 8.51
N THR A 757 -21.03 22.29 8.39
CA THR A 757 -20.35 21.82 7.17
C THR A 757 -19.60 20.52 7.43
N PHE A 758 -19.75 19.58 6.51
CA PHE A 758 -19.04 18.30 6.52
C PHE A 758 -18.27 18.09 5.22
N ASP A 759 -17.14 17.38 5.34
CA ASP A 759 -16.36 16.90 4.21
C ASP A 759 -16.74 15.45 3.94
N LEU A 760 -17.45 15.23 2.84
CA LEU A 760 -17.96 13.91 2.43
C LEU A 760 -16.83 12.96 2.00
N THR A 761 -15.57 13.40 2.04
CA THR A 761 -14.41 12.64 1.61
C THR A 761 -13.46 12.29 2.76
N SER A 762 -13.86 12.60 3.99
CA SER A 762 -13.02 12.49 5.19
C SER A 762 -13.74 11.80 6.34
N ASN A 763 -12.97 11.17 7.23
CA ASN A 763 -13.44 10.67 8.53
C ASN A 763 -13.39 11.72 9.64
N HIS A 764 -13.06 12.97 9.30
CA HIS A 764 -13.03 14.06 10.25
C HIS A 764 -14.43 14.39 10.77
N LEU A 765 -14.61 14.34 12.09
CA LEU A 765 -15.86 14.65 12.77
C LEU A 765 -15.92 16.13 13.16
N ARG A 766 -17.10 16.60 13.61
CA ARG A 766 -17.20 17.94 14.21
C ARG A 766 -16.31 18.06 15.46
N PRO A 767 -15.92 19.30 15.83
CA PRO A 767 -15.27 19.55 17.11
C PRO A 767 -16.04 18.91 18.26
N GLU A 768 -15.31 18.46 19.28
CA GLU A 768 -15.94 17.88 20.47
C GLU A 768 -16.90 18.89 21.11
N ARG A 769 -18.08 18.42 21.52
CA ARG A 769 -19.16 19.21 22.15
C ARG A 769 -19.80 20.26 21.25
N TRP A 770 -19.53 20.25 19.94
CA TRP A 770 -20.31 21.05 19.00
C TRP A 770 -21.54 20.27 18.55
N THR A 771 -22.70 20.88 18.69
CA THR A 771 -23.92 20.43 18.00
C THR A 771 -23.81 20.60 16.48
N SER A 772 -24.79 20.10 15.73
CA SER A 772 -24.93 20.34 14.31
C SER A 772 -26.35 20.82 14.01
N ALA A 773 -26.78 20.75 12.74
CA ALA A 773 -28.19 20.92 12.42
C ALA A 773 -29.05 19.79 13.03
N ASP A 774 -28.40 18.72 13.50
CA ASP A 774 -28.96 17.63 14.30
C ASP A 774 -28.32 17.62 15.70
N ALA A 775 -29.06 17.18 16.71
CA ALA A 775 -28.66 17.42 18.10
C ALA A 775 -27.36 16.70 18.51
N ALA A 776 -27.05 15.53 17.95
CA ALA A 776 -25.87 14.73 18.30
C ALA A 776 -24.53 15.26 17.75
N GLY A 777 -24.54 16.37 16.98
CA GLY A 777 -23.36 16.82 16.24
C GLY A 777 -23.05 15.95 15.02
N LEU A 778 -24.06 15.24 14.52
CA LEU A 778 -24.00 14.33 13.37
C LEU A 778 -24.54 15.01 12.09
N PRO A 779 -24.08 14.62 10.91
CA PRO A 779 -24.69 15.03 9.65
C PRO A 779 -26.03 14.32 9.40
N ILE A 780 -27.00 15.00 8.79
CA ILE A 780 -28.35 14.50 8.48
C ILE A 780 -28.36 13.73 7.16
N PHE A 781 -27.89 14.32 6.06
CA PHE A 781 -27.91 13.74 4.71
C PHE A 781 -27.38 12.30 4.57
N PRO A 782 -26.24 11.90 5.15
CA PRO A 782 -25.78 10.51 5.07
C PRO A 782 -26.64 9.55 5.90
N ALA A 783 -27.54 10.06 6.74
CA ALA A 783 -28.32 9.27 7.70
C ALA A 783 -29.76 9.02 7.23
N ILE A 784 -30.23 9.76 6.21
CA ILE A 784 -31.60 9.62 5.69
C ILE A 784 -31.66 8.53 4.63
N VAL A 785 -32.78 7.81 4.59
CA VAL A 785 -33.06 6.85 3.52
C VAL A 785 -33.46 7.60 2.24
N ARG A 786 -32.83 7.27 1.12
CA ARG A 786 -33.04 7.87 -0.20
C ARG A 786 -33.61 6.87 -1.20
N TYR A 787 -34.31 7.37 -2.21
CA TYR A 787 -35.01 6.51 -3.17
C TYR A 787 -34.04 5.72 -4.07
N ASP A 788 -32.91 6.32 -4.45
CA ASP A 788 -31.92 5.74 -5.36
C ASP A 788 -31.30 4.45 -4.81
N GLU A 789 -30.99 4.41 -3.51
CA GLU A 789 -30.43 3.23 -2.84
C GLU A 789 -31.47 2.15 -2.56
N VAL A 790 -32.70 2.55 -2.22
CA VAL A 790 -33.81 1.62 -2.03
C VAL A 790 -34.18 0.93 -3.33
N ALA A 791 -34.17 1.67 -4.45
CA ALA A 791 -34.36 1.12 -5.79
C ALA A 791 -33.24 0.13 -6.19
N GLN A 792 -32.04 0.24 -5.60
CA GLN A 792 -30.94 -0.72 -5.76
C GLN A 792 -31.03 -1.94 -4.83
N GLY A 793 -32.02 -1.97 -3.94
CA GLY A 793 -32.37 -3.12 -3.12
C GLY A 793 -31.73 -3.16 -1.73
N MET A 794 -30.93 -2.16 -1.33
CA MET A 794 -30.40 -2.06 0.04
C MET A 794 -29.86 -0.66 0.35
N VAL A 795 -30.21 -0.12 1.52
CA VAL A 795 -29.59 1.09 2.09
C VAL A 795 -28.23 0.73 2.67
N LYS A 796 -27.16 1.40 2.23
CA LYS A 796 -25.77 0.99 2.49
C LYS A 796 -25.02 1.83 3.52
N HIS A 797 -25.74 2.40 4.47
CA HIS A 797 -25.17 3.21 5.54
C HIS A 797 -26.04 3.13 6.81
N ALA A 798 -25.52 3.63 7.91
CA ALA A 798 -26.29 3.78 9.15
C ALA A 798 -27.42 4.80 8.95
N MET A 799 -28.58 4.51 9.52
CA MET A 799 -29.75 5.41 9.41
C MET A 799 -29.89 6.30 10.64
N ARG A 800 -30.63 7.40 10.52
CA ARG A 800 -31.01 8.26 11.64
C ARG A 800 -32.21 7.70 12.40
N VAL A 801 -32.18 7.71 13.73
CA VAL A 801 -33.37 7.48 14.55
C VAL A 801 -33.43 8.49 15.69
N THR A 802 -34.65 8.90 16.04
CA THR A 802 -34.91 9.73 17.22
C THR A 802 -35.45 8.91 18.39
N VAL A 803 -35.22 9.40 19.60
CA VAL A 803 -35.72 8.80 20.85
C VAL A 803 -36.18 9.90 21.79
N ARG A 804 -37.16 9.67 22.65
CA ARG A 804 -37.70 10.75 23.50
C ARG A 804 -36.73 11.21 24.58
N ARG A 805 -35.92 10.29 25.10
CA ARG A 805 -34.99 10.55 26.20
C ARG A 805 -33.65 9.91 25.92
N THR A 806 -32.61 10.72 25.90
CA THR A 806 -31.21 10.30 25.95
C THR A 806 -30.61 10.67 27.29
N ARG A 807 -29.51 10.03 27.69
CA ARG A 807 -28.67 10.51 28.81
C ARG A 807 -27.66 11.56 28.35
N GLN A 808 -27.14 12.34 29.29
CA GLN A 808 -26.20 13.44 29.13
C GLN A 808 -24.79 12.91 28.82
N GLU A 809 -24.69 12.15 27.74
CA GLU A 809 -23.49 11.50 27.24
C GLU A 809 -23.70 11.20 25.74
N TYR A 810 -22.60 11.13 25.00
CA TYR A 810 -22.59 10.69 23.62
C TYR A 810 -21.53 9.62 23.41
N VAL A 811 -21.69 8.84 22.36
CA VAL A 811 -20.73 7.81 21.95
C VAL A 811 -20.39 7.97 20.47
N TYR A 812 -19.18 7.57 20.10
CA TYR A 812 -18.68 7.69 18.73
C TYR A 812 -19.68 7.09 17.72
N PRO A 813 -19.99 7.79 16.61
CA PRO A 813 -19.35 9.02 16.12
C PRO A 813 -19.95 10.34 16.60
N ALA A 814 -20.97 10.34 17.46
CA ALA A 814 -21.57 11.57 17.97
C ALA A 814 -20.55 12.40 18.76
N ARG A 815 -20.75 13.72 18.76
CA ARG A 815 -19.87 14.71 19.40
C ARG A 815 -20.58 15.58 20.43
N HIS A 816 -21.90 15.48 20.53
CA HIS A 816 -22.74 16.30 21.38
C HIS A 816 -23.90 15.50 21.99
N PHE A 817 -24.43 15.96 23.13
CA PHE A 817 -25.60 15.42 23.82
C PHE A 817 -26.64 16.53 24.00
N ALA A 818 -27.94 16.20 24.04
CA ALA A 818 -29.00 17.21 24.14
C ALA A 818 -29.99 16.98 25.29
N SER A 819 -29.51 16.40 26.39
CA SER A 819 -30.34 16.15 27.58
C SER A 819 -29.60 16.47 28.88
N THR A 820 -30.35 16.49 29.99
CA THR A 820 -29.85 16.64 31.36
C THR A 820 -29.99 15.35 32.19
N HIS A 821 -30.52 14.28 31.57
CA HIS A 821 -30.73 12.99 32.20
C HIS A 821 -29.41 12.23 32.42
N THR A 822 -29.30 11.41 33.44
CA THR A 822 -28.04 10.69 33.77
C THR A 822 -28.22 9.20 33.97
N GLU A 823 -29.44 8.71 33.80
CA GLU A 823 -29.80 7.30 33.96
C GLU A 823 -29.08 6.43 32.92
N THR A 824 -28.34 5.43 33.39
CA THR A 824 -27.52 4.54 32.54
C THR A 824 -28.33 3.66 31.59
N ASN A 825 -29.63 3.53 31.83
CA ASN A 825 -30.53 2.75 30.97
C ASN A 825 -31.07 3.57 29.80
N LEU A 826 -30.87 4.89 29.77
CA LEU A 826 -31.22 5.69 28.59
C LEU A 826 -30.12 5.55 27.52
N PRO A 827 -30.48 5.57 26.23
CA PRO A 827 -29.50 5.62 25.15
C PRO A 827 -28.68 6.92 25.21
N ARG A 828 -27.46 6.87 24.69
CA ARG A 828 -26.64 8.06 24.42
C ARG A 828 -26.96 8.64 23.06
N MET A 829 -26.58 9.90 22.82
CA MET A 829 -26.42 10.34 21.43
C MET A 829 -25.33 9.50 20.75
N GLY A 830 -25.58 9.08 19.51
CA GLY A 830 -24.72 8.15 18.77
C GLY A 830 -24.86 6.69 19.15
N GLU A 831 -25.79 6.31 20.05
CA GLU A 831 -26.02 4.89 20.36
C GLU A 831 -26.39 4.13 19.08
N ARG A 832 -25.76 2.96 18.85
CA ARG A 832 -25.92 2.19 17.62
C ARG A 832 -26.91 1.04 17.83
N LEU A 833 -28.05 1.12 17.16
CA LEU A 833 -29.13 0.14 17.20
C LEU A 833 -29.09 -0.71 15.92
N ARG A 834 -29.08 -2.04 16.05
CA ARG A 834 -29.04 -3.00 14.93
C ARG A 834 -30.32 -3.82 14.90
N LEU A 835 -30.92 -4.02 13.73
CA LEU A 835 -32.00 -5.00 13.58
C LEU A 835 -31.41 -6.40 13.76
N ARG A 836 -32.00 -7.24 14.60
CA ARG A 836 -31.43 -8.56 14.87
C ARG A 836 -31.26 -9.36 13.58
N LYS A 837 -30.14 -10.07 13.50
CA LYS A 837 -29.79 -10.90 12.34
C LYS A 837 -30.84 -11.96 12.01
N ASP A 838 -31.56 -12.46 13.02
CA ASP A 838 -32.58 -13.48 12.91
C ASP A 838 -33.97 -12.98 12.51
N PHE A 839 -34.17 -11.65 12.38
CA PHE A 839 -35.44 -11.08 11.95
C PHE A 839 -35.73 -11.43 10.48
N ASP A 840 -36.89 -12.01 10.18
CA ASP A 840 -37.29 -12.38 8.82
C ASP A 840 -37.87 -11.18 8.05
N THR A 841 -37.18 -10.79 6.98
CA THR A 841 -37.54 -9.67 6.10
C THR A 841 -38.28 -10.11 4.84
N SER A 842 -38.40 -11.42 4.59
CA SER A 842 -38.97 -11.98 3.35
C SER A 842 -40.44 -11.64 3.13
N GLY A 843 -41.17 -11.33 4.21
CA GLY A 843 -42.57 -10.92 4.20
C GLY A 843 -42.81 -9.41 4.03
N PHE A 844 -41.77 -8.61 3.74
CA PHE A 844 -41.87 -7.16 3.52
C PHE A 844 -41.82 -6.80 2.03
N PRO A 845 -42.52 -5.74 1.59
CA PRO A 845 -42.38 -5.16 0.25
C PRO A 845 -40.92 -4.78 -0.06
N PRO A 846 -40.54 -4.66 -1.36
CA PRO A 846 -39.15 -4.39 -1.76
C PRO A 846 -38.50 -3.20 -1.05
N ASP A 847 -39.18 -2.06 -1.00
CA ASP A 847 -38.60 -0.84 -0.43
C ASP A 847 -38.35 -0.97 1.08
N ALA A 848 -39.35 -1.45 1.81
CA ALA A 848 -39.21 -1.74 3.24
C ALA A 848 -38.13 -2.80 3.48
N ARG A 849 -38.02 -3.82 2.63
CA ARG A 849 -36.98 -4.85 2.74
C ARG A 849 -35.58 -4.27 2.55
N ALA A 850 -35.37 -3.38 1.58
CA ALA A 850 -34.08 -2.73 1.35
C ALA A 850 -33.61 -1.95 2.59
N ILE A 851 -34.53 -1.27 3.28
CA ILE A 851 -34.27 -0.59 4.56
C ILE A 851 -33.93 -1.61 5.64
N LEU A 852 -34.71 -2.68 5.81
CA LEU A 852 -34.49 -3.67 6.86
C LEU A 852 -33.16 -4.42 6.71
N GLU A 853 -32.74 -4.74 5.49
CA GLU A 853 -31.42 -5.32 5.24
C GLU A 853 -30.29 -4.32 5.58
N GLY A 854 -30.48 -3.03 5.28
CA GLY A 854 -29.59 -1.97 5.74
C GLY A 854 -29.50 -1.91 7.27
N LEU A 855 -30.63 -1.98 7.99
CA LEU A 855 -30.67 -1.98 9.46
C LEU A 855 -30.01 -3.20 10.11
N LYS A 856 -29.97 -4.35 9.42
CA LYS A 856 -29.20 -5.53 9.89
C LYS A 856 -27.70 -5.31 9.75
N ARG A 857 -27.27 -4.71 8.64
CA ARG A 857 -25.87 -4.59 8.27
C ARG A 857 -25.19 -3.38 8.88
N TYR A 858 -25.82 -2.22 8.78
CA TYR A 858 -25.26 -0.93 9.20
C TYR A 858 -25.97 -0.37 10.43
N GLY A 859 -27.22 -0.75 10.69
CA GLY A 859 -28.00 -0.28 11.83
C GLY A 859 -28.40 1.19 11.73
N MET A 860 -28.71 1.80 12.87
CA MET A 860 -29.09 3.21 12.98
C MET A 860 -28.47 3.86 14.21
N LEU A 861 -28.27 5.16 14.15
CA LEU A 861 -27.67 6.00 15.19
C LEU A 861 -28.75 6.89 15.81
N VAL A 862 -28.76 6.92 17.15
CA VAL A 862 -29.56 7.90 17.89
C VAL A 862 -29.00 9.29 17.65
N ALA A 863 -29.70 10.12 16.88
CA ALA A 863 -29.18 11.42 16.44
C ALA A 863 -29.84 12.62 17.14
N ASP A 864 -31.05 12.43 17.67
CA ASP A 864 -31.83 13.51 18.28
C ASP A 864 -32.84 13.03 19.34
N ASN A 865 -33.28 13.97 20.17
CA ASN A 865 -34.38 13.82 21.11
C ASN A 865 -35.71 14.16 20.41
N GLY A 866 -36.45 13.13 20.02
CA GLY A 866 -37.71 13.25 19.27
C GLY A 866 -38.73 12.18 19.66
N SER A 867 -39.41 11.61 18.67
CA SER A 867 -40.34 10.50 18.92
C SER A 867 -39.59 9.17 18.96
N ASP A 868 -39.96 8.27 19.89
CA ASP A 868 -39.32 6.96 19.97
C ASP A 868 -39.48 6.17 18.66
N TRP A 869 -38.40 5.53 18.22
CA TRP A 869 -38.35 4.64 17.05
C TRP A 869 -38.75 5.29 15.73
N LEU A 870 -38.49 6.59 15.58
CA LEU A 870 -38.84 7.33 14.37
C LEU A 870 -37.59 7.58 13.51
N MET A 871 -37.59 7.00 12.31
CA MET A 871 -36.49 7.07 11.35
C MET A 871 -36.77 8.07 10.22
N SER A 872 -35.75 8.85 9.84
CA SER A 872 -35.85 9.84 8.77
C SER A 872 -35.69 9.24 7.38
N ILE A 873 -36.64 9.55 6.50
CA ILE A 873 -36.67 9.14 5.10
C ILE A 873 -36.88 10.40 4.25
N ALA A 874 -36.11 10.55 3.17
CA ALA A 874 -36.30 11.66 2.24
C ALA A 874 -37.76 11.70 1.73
N PRO A 875 -38.39 12.89 1.57
CA PRO A 875 -39.82 13.00 1.28
C PRO A 875 -40.19 12.71 -0.19
N ASP A 876 -39.72 11.59 -0.71
CA ASP A 876 -39.91 11.13 -2.08
C ASP A 876 -41.20 10.33 -2.23
N ARG A 877 -42.08 10.76 -3.15
CA ARG A 877 -43.38 10.13 -3.36
C ARG A 877 -43.32 8.78 -4.08
N ARG A 878 -42.13 8.38 -4.56
CA ARG A 878 -41.92 7.14 -5.31
C ARG A 878 -41.78 5.93 -4.42
N PHE A 879 -41.50 6.10 -3.12
CA PHE A 879 -41.47 5.01 -2.16
C PHE A 879 -42.82 4.30 -2.04
N GLN A 880 -42.80 2.98 -1.86
CA GLN A 880 -43.98 2.14 -1.73
C GLN A 880 -43.88 1.19 -0.53
N GLY A 881 -44.99 0.97 0.18
CA GLY A 881 -45.05 -0.07 1.21
C GLY A 881 -44.31 0.26 2.51
N LEU A 882 -43.90 1.51 2.73
CA LEU A 882 -43.20 1.94 3.94
C LEU A 882 -44.05 1.76 5.21
N GLU A 883 -45.38 1.80 5.10
CA GLU A 883 -46.30 1.54 6.21
C GLU A 883 -46.11 0.16 6.84
N SER A 884 -45.53 -0.79 6.09
CA SER A 884 -45.22 -2.13 6.60
C SER A 884 -44.12 -2.12 7.66
N LEU A 885 -43.27 -1.07 7.74
CA LEU A 885 -42.22 -0.93 8.75
C LEU A 885 -42.79 -0.95 10.19
N ALA A 886 -44.03 -0.51 10.39
CA ALA A 886 -44.71 -0.55 11.69
C ALA A 886 -44.94 -1.97 12.26
N ARG A 887 -44.73 -3.01 11.44
CA ARG A 887 -44.70 -4.42 11.86
C ARG A 887 -43.45 -4.77 12.67
N VAL A 888 -42.35 -4.04 12.46
CA VAL A 888 -41.10 -4.20 13.23
C VAL A 888 -41.28 -3.52 14.58
N LYS A 889 -40.86 -4.18 15.65
CA LYS A 889 -40.96 -3.65 17.01
C LYS A 889 -39.59 -3.26 17.54
N GLY A 890 -39.55 -2.38 18.53
CA GLY A 890 -38.31 -2.07 19.26
C GLY A 890 -37.61 -3.32 19.80
N SER A 891 -38.38 -4.33 20.19
CA SER A 891 -37.90 -5.64 20.65
C SER A 891 -37.17 -6.44 19.56
N ASP A 892 -37.27 -6.07 18.29
CA ASP A 892 -36.54 -6.70 17.17
C ASP A 892 -35.15 -6.08 16.97
N PHE A 893 -34.83 -5.03 17.71
CA PHE A 893 -33.53 -4.38 17.70
C PHE A 893 -32.68 -4.78 18.91
N GLU A 894 -31.38 -4.54 18.76
CA GLU A 894 -30.39 -4.67 19.81
C GLU A 894 -29.40 -3.51 19.75
N VAL A 895 -28.93 -3.05 20.91
CA VAL A 895 -27.79 -2.12 20.99
C VAL A 895 -26.50 -2.93 20.81
N ILE A 896 -25.59 -2.45 19.96
CA ILE A 896 -24.29 -3.08 19.76
C ILE A 896 -23.19 -2.30 20.48
N VAL A 897 -22.07 -2.97 20.79
CA VAL A 897 -20.89 -2.31 21.34
C VAL A 897 -20.26 -1.40 20.26
N PRO A 898 -20.27 -0.07 20.44
CA PRO A 898 -19.80 0.86 19.42
C PRO A 898 -18.29 0.73 19.21
N THR A 899 -17.82 1.08 18.03
CA THR A 899 -16.38 1.20 17.73
C THR A 899 -15.85 2.55 18.19
N GLY A 900 -14.64 2.56 18.72
CA GLY A 900 -13.88 3.79 18.89
C GLY A 900 -13.39 4.41 17.56
N PRO A 901 -12.84 5.63 17.60
CA PRO A 901 -12.29 6.32 16.42
C PRO A 901 -11.13 5.59 15.75
N ASN A 902 -10.47 4.67 16.45
CA ASN A 902 -9.36 3.86 15.94
C ASN A 902 -9.66 2.34 16.05
N GLU A 903 -10.92 1.95 15.98
CA GLU A 903 -11.36 0.55 16.09
C GLU A 903 -12.18 0.12 14.86
N GLY A 904 -12.52 -1.17 14.79
CA GLY A 904 -13.25 -1.75 13.66
C GLY A 904 -12.49 -1.58 12.34
N PRO A 905 -13.12 -1.11 11.26
CA PRO A 905 -12.44 -0.92 9.97
C PRO A 905 -11.34 0.17 10.03
N ARG A 906 -11.33 1.00 11.09
CA ARG A 906 -10.33 2.06 11.32
C ARG A 906 -9.17 1.61 12.22
N ALA A 907 -9.16 0.35 12.66
CA ALA A 907 -8.13 -0.17 13.54
C ALA A 907 -6.78 -0.23 12.81
N LYS A 908 -5.82 0.58 13.27
CA LYS A 908 -4.42 0.45 12.84
C LYS A 908 -3.86 -0.87 13.38
N ALA A 909 -3.03 -1.55 12.59
CA ALA A 909 -2.27 -2.70 13.08
C ALA A 909 -1.51 -2.27 14.36
N PRO A 910 -1.54 -3.06 15.45
CA PRO A 910 -0.87 -2.67 16.68
C PRO A 910 0.62 -2.54 16.40
N ALA A 911 1.16 -1.32 16.57
CA ALA A 911 2.60 -1.10 16.59
C ALA A 911 3.21 -2.06 17.62
N ALA A 912 4.18 -2.87 17.20
CA ALA A 912 4.88 -3.79 18.07
C ALA A 912 5.47 -2.99 19.25
N ARG A 913 4.76 -2.99 20.40
CA ARG A 913 5.30 -2.43 21.64
C ARG A 913 6.51 -3.29 21.98
N ALA A 914 7.70 -2.73 21.77
CA ALA A 914 8.92 -3.23 22.37
C ALA A 914 8.67 -3.37 23.87
N ARG A 915 8.40 -4.60 24.32
CA ARG A 915 8.33 -4.91 25.74
C ARG A 915 9.71 -4.56 26.28
N ARG A 916 9.79 -3.46 27.05
CA ARG A 916 10.90 -3.23 27.97
C ARG A 916 11.07 -4.52 28.76
N ARG A 917 12.16 -5.24 28.51
CA ARG A 917 12.59 -6.33 29.38
C ARG A 917 12.77 -5.72 30.76
N SER A 918 11.96 -6.17 31.72
CA SER A 918 12.22 -5.97 33.14
C SER A 918 13.59 -6.55 33.45
N GLU A 919 14.52 -5.72 33.92
CA GLU A 919 15.79 -6.18 34.48
C GLU A 919 15.53 -7.17 35.63
N PRO A 920 16.33 -8.24 35.75
CA PRO A 920 16.25 -9.14 36.90
C PRO A 920 16.79 -8.44 38.15
N PRO A 921 16.32 -8.81 39.36
CA PRO A 921 16.75 -8.16 40.59
C PRO A 921 18.22 -8.48 40.87
N ARG A 922 19.03 -7.44 41.09
CA ARG A 922 20.42 -7.57 41.53
C ARG A 922 20.45 -8.16 42.94
N SER A 923 20.97 -9.37 43.06
CA SER A 923 21.38 -9.98 44.32
C SER A 923 22.71 -9.39 44.80
N GLY A 924 22.89 -9.43 46.12
CA GLY A 924 23.87 -8.67 46.88
C GLY A 924 25.34 -9.00 46.62
N GLY A 925 26.14 -7.95 46.79
CA GLY A 925 27.25 -7.93 47.74
C GLY A 925 28.54 -8.63 47.33
N VAL A 926 29.55 -7.84 46.96
CA VAL A 926 30.91 -8.00 47.48
C VAL A 926 31.50 -6.63 47.77
N GLU A 927 31.83 -6.46 49.04
CA GLU A 927 32.55 -5.37 49.67
C GLU A 927 34.01 -5.34 49.17
N ARG A 928 34.54 -4.16 48.78
CA ARG A 928 35.97 -3.84 48.90
C ARG A 928 36.23 -2.32 48.84
N ALA A 929 36.55 -1.81 50.02
CA ALA A 929 37.55 -0.80 50.38
C ALA A 929 37.69 0.49 49.54
N ARG A 930 37.45 1.60 50.26
CA ARG A 930 37.91 2.97 49.98
C ARG A 930 39.42 3.03 49.73
N VAL A 931 39.82 3.78 48.70
CA VAL A 931 40.90 4.79 48.76
C VAL A 931 40.55 5.90 47.76
N GLY A 932 40.45 7.14 48.22
CA GLY A 932 40.32 8.32 47.36
C GLY A 932 41.68 8.87 46.93
N VAL A 933 41.67 9.72 45.89
CA VAL A 933 42.43 10.98 45.73
C VAL A 933 42.47 11.35 44.23
N GLY A 934 42.03 12.57 43.91
CA GLY A 934 42.75 13.51 43.03
C GLY A 934 42.54 13.44 41.50
N PRO A 935 42.21 14.57 40.84
CA PRO A 935 42.02 14.67 39.39
C PRO A 935 43.31 15.05 38.67
N HIS A 936 43.50 14.63 37.41
CA HIS A 936 44.29 15.39 36.42
C HIS A 936 43.98 14.97 34.97
N ALA A 937 43.85 16.02 34.16
CA ALA A 937 43.78 16.12 32.70
C ALA A 937 44.71 15.18 31.91
N GLN A 938 44.21 14.66 30.78
CA GLN A 938 44.57 15.08 29.41
C GLN A 938 43.55 14.55 28.41
#